data_AF-A0A1B0D3J1-F1
#
_entry.id   AF-A0A1B0D3J1-F1
#
_cell.length_a   1.000
_cell.length_b   1.000
_cell.length_c   1.000
_cell.angle_alpha   90.00
_cell.angle_beta   90.00
_cell.angle_gamma   90.00
#
_symmetry.space_group_name_H-M   'P 1'
#
loop_
_entity.id
_entity.type
_entity.pdbx_description
1 polymer ?
#
loop_
_entity_poly.entity_id
_entity_poly.type
_entity_poly.pdbx_seq_one_letter_code
_entity_poly.pdbx_strand_id
1 'polypeptide(L)'
;MVISKVCCIGAGYVGGPTCSVMALKCPDIQVTVVDRSASRIAQWNSDKLPIYEPGLDGVVKKCRGRNLFFSTDMEPAIREADLIFISVNTPTKTSGRGKGRAADLKFVENCARMIAEISQSNKIVVEKSTVPVKAAESIMHILRANQKPEVKYEILSNPEFLAEGTAVRDLLEPDRVLIGGEETPDGQKAIEALCWIYEHWIPKEHILTTNTWSSELSKLAANAFLAQRISSINSLSAVCESTGADVSEVARAVGLDSRIGSKFLQASVGFGGSCFQKDILNLVYICEGLNLPEVAAYWQQVIDMNEYQKSRFTQKIIESLFNTVAGKRIAILGFAFKKDTGDTRETPAIAVCKQLLDEGAQLNVYDPKVEPHQIMLDLTQPKVTDSPEAVQEAVKIHADPYSAVHATHAIVICTEWDEFIDLDYNRIYQSMMKPAYIFDGRKILDHDRLQKIGFQVQTIGKRMQPGELKNEAGICGLRFLHKDTNVFLSGQTCGSIFLHDKRGNTIVATFEDTKGGSRKPFTAFDVNANDRVICVGTEQILHDVFLLFFDVRQRKLLGGYWESHEDDVTCIQFHPRDPNVLASGSTDGLINVFNISQSTESDALDYCLNTEKTVQKINWHQREKGGDLVSSIMDTNDFHIYSAEDNQLLTGFSRENITERLLRNSSIDCSAIGCHSSAAKGIFLMAGSNYHNGECLRILEYSDQELHPRANFIGNHQIVRSYIYEENDDLYVTGGENGIISLWNQQQTKTDEKCTAVERHKSHHNVKPY
;
A
#
# COMPACT_ATOMS: atom_id res chain seq x y z
N MET A 1 30.15 44.79 25.34
CA MET A 1 28.98 44.92 26.24
C MET A 1 28.71 43.54 26.80
N VAL A 2 28.62 43.36 28.11
CA VAL A 2 28.28 42.05 28.69
C VAL A 2 26.75 41.94 28.66
N ILE A 3 26.23 40.93 27.98
CA ILE A 3 24.77 40.71 27.90
C ILE A 3 24.30 40.16 29.24
N SER A 4 23.33 40.84 29.86
CA SER A 4 22.77 40.47 31.16
C SER A 4 21.28 40.12 31.07
N LYS A 5 20.57 40.71 30.11
CA LYS A 5 19.14 40.48 29.88
C LYS A 5 18.85 40.11 28.43
N VAL A 6 18.18 38.98 28.26
CA VAL A 6 17.72 38.46 26.96
C VAL A 6 16.20 38.45 26.94
N CYS A 7 15.61 39.02 25.88
CA CYS A 7 14.20 38.87 25.57
C CYS A 7 14.05 37.95 24.36
N CYS A 8 13.04 37.09 24.34
CA CYS A 8 12.68 36.30 23.16
C CYS A 8 11.19 36.50 22.84
N ILE A 9 10.91 37.06 21.67
CA ILE A 9 9.55 37.25 21.16
C ILE A 9 9.16 36.00 20.38
N GLY A 10 8.30 35.17 20.99
CA GLY A 10 7.78 33.92 20.44
C GLY A 10 8.04 32.72 21.36
N ALA A 11 7.00 32.24 22.04
CA ALA A 11 7.10 31.11 22.98
C ALA A 11 6.77 29.76 22.34
N GLY A 12 7.13 29.58 21.06
CA GLY A 12 6.89 28.34 20.31
C GLY A 12 7.96 27.27 20.50
N TYR A 13 8.01 26.31 19.56
CA TYR A 13 8.98 25.22 19.51
C TYR A 13 10.45 25.66 19.40
N VAL A 14 10.72 26.87 18.89
CA VAL A 14 12.09 27.39 18.78
C VAL A 14 12.46 28.24 19.99
N GLY A 15 11.70 29.31 20.25
CA GLY A 15 12.02 30.28 21.30
C GLY A 15 11.99 29.69 22.71
N GLY A 16 11.00 28.85 23.02
CA GLY A 16 10.84 28.24 24.35
C GLY A 16 12.04 27.35 24.73
N PRO A 17 12.33 26.27 23.97
CA PRO A 17 13.47 25.40 24.24
C PRO A 17 14.82 26.13 24.21
N THR A 18 15.07 26.98 23.20
CA THR A 18 16.34 27.73 23.08
C THR A 18 16.60 28.58 24.31
N CYS A 19 15.60 29.35 24.76
CA CYS A 19 15.71 30.21 25.94
C CYS A 19 15.81 29.41 27.24
N SER A 20 15.16 28.25 27.31
CA SER A 20 15.21 27.38 28.48
C SER A 20 16.61 26.78 28.67
N VAL A 21 17.24 26.31 27.59
CA VAL A 21 18.63 25.82 27.61
C VAL A 21 19.61 26.95 27.88
N MET A 22 19.42 28.12 27.26
CA MET A 22 20.23 29.31 27.54
C MET A 22 20.19 29.71 29.01
N ALA A 23 18.99 29.78 29.61
CA ALA A 23 18.85 30.09 31.03
C ALA A 23 19.52 29.02 31.93
N LEU A 24 19.44 27.73 31.54
CA LEU A 24 20.12 26.66 32.27
C LEU A 24 21.65 26.79 32.24
N LYS A 25 22.21 27.21 31.11
CA LYS A 25 23.66 27.27 30.87
C LYS A 25 24.28 28.60 31.25
N CYS A 26 23.49 29.66 31.31
CA CYS A 26 23.91 31.01 31.68
C CYS A 26 23.11 31.47 32.91
N PRO A 27 23.45 31.00 34.13
CA PRO A 27 22.70 31.32 35.35
C PRO A 27 22.69 32.83 35.69
N ASP A 28 23.68 33.57 35.21
CA ASP A 28 23.83 35.01 35.43
C ASP A 28 23.08 35.87 34.41
N ILE A 29 22.47 35.25 33.38
CA ILE A 29 21.66 35.95 32.38
C ILE A 29 20.18 35.76 32.72
N GLN A 30 19.44 36.87 32.79
CA GLN A 30 17.99 36.85 32.88
C GLN A 30 17.38 36.68 31.48
N VAL A 31 16.62 35.61 31.28
CA VAL A 31 15.97 35.27 30.01
C VAL A 31 14.45 35.37 30.16
N THR A 32 13.83 36.27 29.39
CA THR A 32 12.37 36.48 29.40
C THR A 32 11.80 36.12 28.03
N VAL A 33 10.97 35.08 27.98
CA VAL A 33 10.24 34.66 26.78
C VAL A 33 8.84 35.29 26.80
N VAL A 34 8.47 35.96 25.71
CA VAL A 34 7.18 36.66 25.58
C VAL A 34 6.38 36.18 24.38
N ASP A 35 5.06 36.11 24.52
CA ASP A 35 4.15 35.73 23.45
C ASP A 35 2.79 36.42 23.65
N ARG A 36 2.08 36.74 22.56
CA ARG A 36 0.73 37.31 22.62
C ARG A 36 -0.30 36.29 23.09
N SER A 37 -0.01 34.99 22.92
CA SER A 37 -0.88 33.91 23.35
C SER A 37 -0.82 33.75 24.87
N ALA A 38 -1.77 34.37 25.57
CA ALA A 38 -1.91 34.23 27.03
C ALA A 38 -2.08 32.77 27.47
N SER A 39 -2.81 31.97 26.69
CA SER A 39 -2.99 30.54 26.96
C SER A 39 -1.66 29.77 26.88
N ARG A 40 -0.83 30.05 25.86
CA ARG A 40 0.48 29.42 25.71
C ARG A 40 1.45 29.82 26.83
N ILE A 41 1.49 31.10 27.20
CA ILE A 41 2.31 31.58 28.32
C ILE A 41 1.84 30.96 29.65
N ALA A 42 0.53 30.84 29.87
CA ALA A 42 0.00 30.16 31.05
C ALA A 42 0.44 28.68 31.11
N GLN A 43 0.45 27.98 29.97
CA GLN A 43 0.95 26.60 29.90
C GLN A 43 2.46 26.52 30.21
N TRP A 44 3.29 27.41 29.67
CA TRP A 44 4.72 27.50 30.03
C TRP A 44 4.97 27.77 31.51
N ASN A 45 4.04 28.45 32.18
CA ASN A 45 4.06 28.71 33.62
C ASN A 45 3.39 27.62 34.47
N SER A 46 2.83 26.57 33.84
CA SER A 46 2.16 25.45 34.52
C SER A 46 3.04 24.20 34.61
N ASP A 47 2.53 23.12 35.21
CA ASP A 47 3.21 21.81 35.22
C ASP A 47 3.06 21.02 33.91
N LYS A 48 2.21 21.49 32.98
CA LYS A 48 2.02 20.90 31.66
C LYS A 48 2.44 21.92 30.59
N LEU A 49 3.65 21.73 30.05
CA LEU A 49 4.19 22.57 28.99
C LEU A 49 3.33 22.50 27.71
N PRO A 50 3.31 23.57 26.89
CA PRO A 50 2.53 23.61 25.65
C PRO A 50 3.08 22.72 24.53
N ILE A 51 4.30 22.21 24.70
CA ILE A 51 4.98 21.32 23.75
C ILE A 51 5.59 20.14 24.53
N TYR A 52 5.60 18.99 23.89
CA TYR A 52 6.29 17.80 24.41
C TYR A 52 7.66 17.69 23.74
N GLU A 53 8.71 17.67 24.56
CA GLU A 53 10.09 17.43 24.12
C GLU A 53 10.81 16.63 25.21
N PRO A 54 11.50 15.53 24.87
CA PRO A 54 12.26 14.75 25.85
C PRO A 54 13.25 15.62 26.63
N GLY A 55 13.12 15.62 27.96
CA GLY A 55 13.99 16.35 28.89
C GLY A 55 13.64 17.84 29.11
N LEU A 56 12.75 18.43 28.30
CA LEU A 56 12.46 19.88 28.36
C LEU A 56 11.82 20.29 29.68
N ASP A 57 10.86 19.51 30.17
CA ASP A 57 10.17 19.78 31.45
C ASP A 57 11.16 19.91 32.62
N GLY A 58 12.17 19.02 32.66
CA GLY A 58 13.23 19.07 33.67
C GLY A 58 14.13 20.31 33.56
N VAL A 59 14.40 20.79 32.33
CA VAL A 59 15.17 22.03 32.09
C VAL A 59 14.38 23.26 32.56
N VAL A 60 13.11 23.36 32.13
CA VAL A 60 12.24 24.51 32.47
C VAL A 60 12.05 24.63 33.97
N LYS A 61 11.73 23.52 34.67
CA LYS A 61 11.52 23.53 36.12
C LYS A 61 12.73 23.99 36.93
N LYS A 62 13.96 23.75 36.44
CA LYS A 62 15.20 24.18 37.13
C LYS A 62 15.46 25.68 37.04
N CYS A 63 14.94 26.34 36.01
CA CYS A 63 15.30 27.73 35.67
C CYS A 63 14.12 28.69 35.86
N ARG A 64 12.88 28.21 35.67
CA ARG A 64 11.65 29.04 35.73
C ARG A 64 11.51 29.70 37.10
N GLY A 65 11.34 31.02 37.10
CA GLY A 65 11.22 31.84 38.31
C GLY A 65 12.55 32.17 38.98
N ARG A 66 13.68 31.67 38.47
CA ARG A 66 15.04 32.05 38.92
C ARG A 66 15.67 33.04 37.95
N ASN A 67 15.94 32.58 36.73
CA ASN A 67 16.48 33.40 35.65
C ASN A 67 15.74 33.18 34.31
N LEU A 68 14.78 32.25 34.25
CA LEU A 68 13.88 32.06 33.12
C LEU A 68 12.47 32.55 33.48
N PHE A 69 11.89 33.41 32.64
CA PHE A 69 10.55 33.97 32.85
C PHE A 69 9.71 33.87 31.58
N PHE A 70 8.40 33.60 31.73
CA PHE A 70 7.44 33.60 30.64
C PHE A 70 6.37 34.65 30.92
N SER A 71 6.15 35.59 30.00
CA SER A 71 5.24 36.73 30.20
C SER A 71 4.44 37.04 28.94
N THR A 72 3.25 37.61 29.10
CA THR A 72 2.50 38.24 28.00
C THR A 72 2.87 39.71 27.82
N ASP A 73 3.54 40.31 28.80
CA ASP A 73 3.93 41.71 28.78
C ASP A 73 5.26 41.90 28.03
N MET A 74 5.17 42.34 26.78
CA MET A 74 6.31 42.50 25.87
C MET A 74 7.10 43.78 26.13
N GLU A 75 6.45 44.82 26.64
CA GLU A 75 7.03 46.15 26.75
C GLU A 75 8.22 46.24 27.73
N PRO A 76 8.10 45.81 29.00
CA PRO A 76 9.23 45.80 29.91
C PRO A 76 10.32 44.84 29.44
N ALA A 77 9.96 43.68 28.88
CA ALA A 77 10.92 42.70 28.37
C ALA A 77 11.79 43.27 27.24
N ILE A 78 11.19 43.98 26.28
CA ILE A 78 11.91 44.64 25.17
C ILE A 78 12.73 45.83 25.68
N ARG A 79 12.14 46.67 26.56
CA ARG A 79 12.81 47.86 27.09
C ARG A 79 14.09 47.50 27.82
N GLU A 80 14.06 46.47 28.66
CA GLU A 80 15.17 46.09 29.53
C GLU A 80 16.22 45.20 28.87
N ALA A 81 15.89 44.50 27.80
CA ALA A 81 16.81 43.53 27.18
C ALA A 81 18.02 44.19 26.52
N ASP A 82 19.19 43.55 26.62
CA ASP A 82 20.38 43.90 25.84
C ASP A 82 20.32 43.22 24.46
N LEU A 83 19.79 41.98 24.44
CA LEU A 83 19.63 41.15 23.26
C LEU A 83 18.19 40.66 23.12
N ILE A 84 17.62 40.76 21.92
CA ILE A 84 16.23 40.40 21.63
C ILE A 84 16.17 39.38 20.51
N PHE A 85 15.75 38.15 20.80
CA PHE A 85 15.43 37.16 19.80
C PHE A 85 14.05 37.41 19.19
N ILE A 86 13.94 37.30 17.87
CA ILE A 86 12.69 37.18 17.14
C ILE A 86 12.54 35.72 16.73
N SER A 87 11.57 35.03 17.35
CA SER A 87 11.29 33.59 17.16
C SER A 87 9.82 33.36 16.82
N VAL A 88 9.29 34.18 15.91
CA VAL A 88 7.90 34.12 15.45
C VAL A 88 7.76 33.29 14.17
N ASN A 89 6.56 32.77 13.93
CA ASN A 89 6.27 32.02 12.72
C ASN A 89 6.30 32.91 11.47
N THR A 90 6.78 32.36 10.38
CA THR A 90 6.77 32.92 9.01
C THR A 90 5.91 32.03 8.12
N PRO A 91 4.57 32.02 8.30
CA PRO A 91 3.71 31.08 7.59
C PRO A 91 3.77 31.32 6.08
N THR A 92 3.52 30.28 5.29
CA THR A 92 3.42 30.42 3.84
C THR A 92 2.21 31.29 3.47
N LYS A 93 2.38 32.22 2.52
CA LYS A 93 1.31 33.09 2.03
C LYS A 93 0.15 32.27 1.46
N THR A 94 -1.07 32.57 1.88
CA THR A 94 -2.30 31.92 1.40
C THR A 94 -2.97 32.67 0.24
N SER A 95 -2.53 33.90 -0.06
CA SER A 95 -3.04 34.74 -1.13
C SER A 95 -1.96 35.65 -1.72
N GLY A 96 -2.27 36.25 -2.88
CA GLY A 96 -1.39 37.21 -3.57
C GLY A 96 -0.12 36.59 -4.17
N ARG A 97 0.86 37.44 -4.48
CA ARG A 97 2.15 37.03 -5.08
C ARG A 97 2.88 36.03 -4.18
N GLY A 98 3.26 34.88 -4.75
CA GLY A 98 3.93 33.81 -4.00
C GLY A 98 2.98 32.94 -3.17
N LYS A 99 1.67 32.95 -3.43
CA LYS A 99 0.70 32.04 -2.79
C LYS A 99 1.20 30.60 -2.81
N GLY A 100 1.18 29.95 -1.66
CA GLY A 100 1.59 28.56 -1.46
C GLY A 100 3.09 28.33 -1.41
N ARG A 101 3.94 29.35 -1.59
CA ARG A 101 5.41 29.18 -1.67
C ARG A 101 6.20 30.19 -0.85
N ALA A 102 5.88 31.48 -0.97
CA ALA A 102 6.58 32.54 -0.27
C ALA A 102 6.20 32.60 1.22
N ALA A 103 7.17 32.92 2.08
CA ALA A 103 6.92 33.22 3.49
C ALA A 103 6.23 34.58 3.67
N ASP A 104 5.31 34.65 4.62
CA ASP A 104 4.66 35.88 5.08
C ASP A 104 5.46 36.49 6.25
N LEU A 105 6.09 37.64 6.00
CA LEU A 105 6.95 38.34 6.97
C LEU A 105 6.18 39.24 7.94
N LYS A 106 4.84 39.31 7.88
CA LYS A 106 4.05 40.24 8.71
C LYS A 106 4.38 40.19 10.21
N PHE A 107 4.64 38.99 10.74
CA PHE A 107 4.91 38.83 12.17
C PHE A 107 6.31 39.32 12.52
N VAL A 108 7.30 39.07 11.65
CA VAL A 108 8.67 39.57 11.77
C VAL A 108 8.68 41.10 11.70
N GLU A 109 7.97 41.68 10.71
CA GLU A 109 7.81 43.13 10.58
C GLU A 109 7.17 43.74 11.83
N ASN A 110 6.08 43.15 12.33
CA ASN A 110 5.41 43.63 13.54
C ASN A 110 6.34 43.61 14.77
N CYS A 111 7.19 42.58 14.91
CA CYS A 111 8.19 42.53 15.97
C CYS A 111 9.22 43.65 15.81
N ALA A 112 9.76 43.85 14.60
CA ALA A 112 10.73 44.91 14.33
C ALA A 112 10.17 46.31 14.65
N ARG A 113 8.92 46.59 14.26
CA ARG A 113 8.22 47.85 14.58
C ARG A 113 8.06 48.04 16.08
N MET A 114 7.61 47.00 16.79
CA MET A 114 7.44 47.02 18.24
C MET A 114 8.77 47.25 18.98
N ILE A 115 9.84 46.58 18.54
CA ILE A 115 11.19 46.79 19.09
C ILE A 115 11.62 48.24 18.90
N ALA A 116 11.43 48.82 17.71
CA ALA A 116 11.79 50.21 17.44
C ALA A 116 10.99 51.21 18.31
N GLU A 117 9.70 50.96 18.49
CA GLU A 117 8.81 51.80 19.29
C GLU A 117 9.18 51.79 20.78
N ILE A 118 9.49 50.62 21.35
CA ILE A 118 9.65 50.43 22.79
C ILE A 118 11.08 50.69 23.26
N SER A 119 12.08 50.42 22.41
CA SER A 119 13.49 50.52 22.80
C SER A 119 13.88 51.95 23.21
N GLN A 120 14.69 52.03 24.27
CA GLN A 120 15.23 53.28 24.85
C GLN A 120 16.76 53.25 24.97
N SER A 121 17.39 52.12 24.63
CA SER A 121 18.84 51.92 24.65
C SER A 121 19.24 51.01 23.50
N ASN A 122 20.53 50.95 23.18
CA ASN A 122 21.06 50.11 22.11
C ASN A 122 20.67 48.64 22.29
N LYS A 123 20.29 47.97 21.21
CA LYS A 123 19.87 46.56 21.22
C LYS A 123 20.62 45.75 20.17
N ILE A 124 20.93 44.50 20.51
CA ILE A 124 21.23 43.45 19.52
C ILE A 124 19.93 42.72 19.24
N VAL A 125 19.43 42.80 18.02
CA VAL A 125 18.26 42.05 17.57
C VAL A 125 18.75 40.80 16.84
N VAL A 126 18.21 39.63 17.19
CA VAL A 126 18.63 38.36 16.63
C VAL A 126 17.44 37.66 16.01
N GLU A 127 17.51 37.47 14.71
CA GLU A 127 16.59 36.64 13.95
C GLU A 127 16.95 35.16 14.21
N LYS A 128 16.02 34.38 14.78
CA LYS A 128 16.22 32.97 15.17
C LYS A 128 15.36 32.00 14.35
N SER A 129 14.29 32.50 13.75
CA SER A 129 13.30 31.72 13.02
C SER A 129 13.86 31.23 11.68
N THR A 130 13.15 30.30 11.03
CA THR A 130 13.44 30.04 9.61
C THR A 130 12.80 31.14 8.77
N VAL A 131 13.62 32.05 8.28
CA VAL A 131 13.20 33.20 7.47
C VAL A 131 13.73 33.10 6.03
N PRO A 132 13.04 33.69 5.04
CA PRO A 132 13.58 33.84 3.70
C PRO A 132 14.86 34.69 3.71
N VAL A 133 15.70 34.51 2.68
CA VAL A 133 16.85 35.39 2.44
C VAL A 133 16.37 36.84 2.36
N LYS A 134 17.07 37.76 3.05
CA LYS A 134 16.77 39.20 3.22
C LYS A 134 15.76 39.58 4.31
N ALA A 135 15.39 38.66 5.20
CA ALA A 135 14.55 39.02 6.34
C ALA A 135 15.28 39.95 7.32
N ALA A 136 16.55 39.66 7.63
CA ALA A 136 17.37 40.53 8.47
C ALA A 136 17.57 41.93 7.86
N GLU A 137 17.70 42.02 6.53
CA GLU A 137 17.75 43.30 5.81
C GLU A 137 16.43 44.07 6.00
N SER A 138 15.29 43.39 5.90
CA SER A 138 13.97 43.99 6.11
C SER A 138 13.78 44.48 7.55
N ILE A 139 14.19 43.67 8.55
CA ILE A 139 14.17 44.06 9.97
C ILE A 139 15.04 45.30 10.18
N MET A 140 16.27 45.29 9.68
CA MET A 140 17.20 46.41 9.83
C MET A 140 16.66 47.69 9.16
N HIS A 141 16.05 47.58 7.98
CA HIS A 141 15.41 48.71 7.32
C HIS A 141 14.31 49.34 8.19
N ILE A 142 13.44 48.52 8.80
CA ILE A 142 12.40 48.98 9.72
C ILE A 142 13.00 49.64 10.96
N LEU A 143 13.99 49.00 11.58
CA LEU A 143 14.63 49.50 12.80
C LEU A 143 15.33 50.85 12.55
N ARG A 144 16.10 50.97 11.46
CA ARG A 144 16.79 52.22 11.07
C ARG A 144 15.81 53.34 10.72
N ALA A 145 14.73 53.03 10.00
CA ALA A 145 13.72 54.03 9.61
C ALA A 145 12.95 54.59 10.82
N ASN A 146 12.88 53.84 11.93
CA ASN A 146 12.18 54.23 13.16
C ASN A 146 13.16 54.44 14.33
N GLN A 147 14.43 54.69 14.03
CA GLN A 147 15.48 54.83 15.02
C GLN A 147 15.34 56.13 15.82
N LYS A 148 15.41 56.03 17.15
CA LYS A 148 15.47 57.19 18.05
C LYS A 148 16.91 57.73 18.13
N PRO A 149 17.15 59.03 18.34
CA PRO A 149 18.48 59.65 18.22
C PRO A 149 19.62 58.99 19.02
N GLU A 150 19.32 58.37 20.17
CA GLU A 150 20.30 57.74 21.07
C GLU A 150 20.27 56.21 21.06
N VAL A 151 19.45 55.60 20.19
CA VAL A 151 19.32 54.14 20.11
C VAL A 151 19.98 53.64 18.83
N LYS A 152 20.89 52.67 18.96
CA LYS A 152 21.46 51.92 17.84
C LYS A 152 20.99 50.47 17.87
N TYR A 153 20.82 49.89 16.69
CA TYR A 153 20.44 48.50 16.53
C TYR A 153 21.49 47.77 15.71
N GLU A 154 21.87 46.59 16.18
CA GLU A 154 22.60 45.60 15.38
C GLU A 154 21.67 44.42 15.09
N ILE A 155 21.69 43.89 13.87
CA ILE A 155 20.90 42.71 13.48
C ILE A 155 21.84 41.53 13.29
N LEU A 156 21.49 40.40 13.89
CA LEU A 156 22.15 39.13 13.66
C LEU A 156 21.14 38.12 13.11
N SER A 157 21.61 37.23 12.24
CA SER A 157 20.92 35.98 11.91
C SER A 157 21.54 34.88 12.75
N ASN A 158 20.73 34.10 13.47
CA ASN A 158 21.18 32.96 14.25
C ASN A 158 20.21 31.80 14.09
N PRO A 159 20.21 31.11 12.93
CA PRO A 159 19.26 30.05 12.64
C PRO A 159 19.25 28.96 13.71
N GLU A 160 18.11 28.33 13.91
CA GLU A 160 18.02 27.10 14.70
C GLU A 160 18.44 25.87 13.85
N PHE A 161 18.95 24.80 14.47
CA PHE A 161 19.15 23.49 13.80
C PHE A 161 18.63 22.28 14.63
N LEU A 162 17.77 22.54 15.60
CA LEU A 162 17.07 21.53 16.38
C LEU A 162 16.05 20.76 15.53
N ALA A 163 15.84 19.50 15.89
CA ALA A 163 14.74 18.70 15.37
C ALA A 163 13.75 18.37 16.49
N GLU A 164 12.45 18.41 16.17
CA GLU A 164 11.41 17.99 17.11
C GLU A 164 11.63 16.53 17.56
N GLY A 165 11.46 16.26 18.85
CA GLY A 165 11.77 14.99 19.51
C GLY A 165 13.22 14.88 20.02
N THR A 166 14.14 15.73 19.56
CA THR A 166 15.54 15.79 20.05
C THR A 166 15.99 17.19 20.44
N ALA A 167 15.06 18.14 20.57
CA ALA A 167 15.38 19.56 20.61
C ALA A 167 16.33 19.93 21.75
N VAL A 168 16.13 19.36 22.95
CA VAL A 168 16.98 19.63 24.12
C VAL A 168 18.41 19.13 23.90
N ARG A 169 18.57 17.94 23.31
CA ARG A 169 19.89 17.39 22.98
C ARG A 169 20.58 18.26 21.93
N ASP A 170 19.87 18.62 20.86
CA ASP A 170 20.43 19.40 19.76
C ASP A 170 20.87 20.81 20.23
N LEU A 171 20.22 21.37 21.26
CA LEU A 171 20.60 22.65 21.87
C LEU A 171 21.79 22.54 22.85
N LEU A 172 21.94 21.38 23.50
CA LEU A 172 23.04 21.12 24.45
C LEU A 172 24.32 20.69 23.74
N GLU A 173 24.19 19.89 22.68
CA GLU A 173 25.28 19.28 21.90
C GLU A 173 25.06 19.50 20.39
N PRO A 174 24.99 20.76 19.92
CA PRO A 174 24.82 21.06 18.50
C PRO A 174 26.04 20.63 17.70
N ASP A 175 25.80 20.13 16.48
CA ASP A 175 26.86 19.95 15.47
C ASP A 175 27.57 21.29 15.18
N ARG A 176 26.81 22.40 15.21
CA ARG A 176 27.28 23.78 15.04
C ARG A 176 26.24 24.80 15.51
N VAL A 177 26.72 25.96 15.95
CA VAL A 177 25.96 27.21 16.06
C VAL A 177 26.37 28.11 14.90
N LEU A 178 25.41 28.73 14.20
CA LEU A 178 25.68 29.64 13.09
C LEU A 178 25.23 31.05 13.45
N ILE A 179 26.11 32.04 13.30
CA ILE A 179 25.83 33.46 13.59
C ILE A 179 26.26 34.29 12.38
N GLY A 180 25.31 34.99 11.78
CA GLY A 180 25.52 35.96 10.72
C GLY A 180 25.36 37.39 11.24
N GLY A 181 26.23 38.31 10.84
CA GLY A 181 26.07 39.74 11.13
C GLY A 181 26.66 40.65 10.04
N GLU A 182 26.55 41.96 10.20
CA GLU A 182 27.17 42.91 9.26
C GLU A 182 28.71 42.91 9.38
N GLU A 183 29.40 43.11 8.25
CA GLU A 183 30.86 43.23 8.18
C GLU A 183 31.33 44.64 8.57
N THR A 184 30.83 45.13 9.71
CA THR A 184 31.18 46.44 10.29
C THR A 184 31.76 46.26 11.69
N PRO A 185 32.50 47.24 12.24
CA PRO A 185 33.04 47.12 13.60
C PRO A 185 31.98 46.92 14.68
N ASP A 186 30.78 47.50 14.51
CA ASP A 186 29.69 47.34 15.47
C ASP A 186 28.96 46.00 15.27
N GLY A 187 28.80 45.55 14.02
CA GLY A 187 28.28 44.21 13.69
C GLY A 187 29.17 43.09 14.25
N GLN A 188 30.49 43.20 14.14
CA GLN A 188 31.42 42.21 14.71
C GLN A 188 31.35 42.17 16.25
N LYS A 189 31.23 43.32 16.92
CA LYS A 189 31.01 43.34 18.38
C LYS A 189 29.69 42.67 18.78
N ALA A 190 28.65 42.81 17.97
CA ALA A 190 27.37 42.14 18.21
C ALA A 190 27.49 40.61 18.04
N ILE A 191 28.19 40.15 17.00
CA ILE A 191 28.51 38.73 16.79
C ILE A 191 29.27 38.20 18.01
N GLU A 192 30.35 38.86 18.44
CA GLU A 192 31.16 38.46 19.60
C GLU A 192 30.33 38.38 20.88
N ALA A 193 29.41 39.32 21.10
CA ALA A 193 28.52 39.30 22.25
C ALA A 193 27.58 38.08 22.26
N LEU A 194 27.05 37.68 21.10
CA LEU A 194 26.23 36.46 21.00
C LEU A 194 27.08 35.18 21.09
N CYS A 195 28.29 35.16 20.49
CA CYS A 195 29.24 34.07 20.66
C CYS A 195 29.56 33.84 22.14
N TRP A 196 29.82 34.91 22.90
CA TRP A 196 30.09 34.83 24.33
C TRP A 196 28.98 34.13 25.12
N ILE A 197 27.70 34.34 24.75
CA ILE A 197 26.58 33.60 25.36
C ILE A 197 26.74 32.10 25.09
N TYR A 198 26.87 31.71 23.82
CA TYR A 198 26.97 30.29 23.44
C TYR A 198 28.23 29.61 24.01
N GLU A 199 29.35 30.32 24.13
CA GLU A 199 30.63 29.82 24.68
C GLU A 199 30.52 29.35 26.15
N HIS A 200 29.42 29.66 26.87
CA HIS A 200 29.16 29.11 28.21
C HIS A 200 28.98 27.59 28.21
N TRP A 201 28.57 26.99 27.08
CA TRP A 201 28.42 25.53 26.98
C TRP A 201 28.81 24.92 25.63
N ILE A 202 29.00 25.74 24.59
CA ILE A 202 29.38 25.30 23.26
C ILE A 202 30.86 25.60 23.02
N PRO A 203 31.68 24.61 22.63
CA PRO A 203 33.07 24.85 22.23
C PRO A 203 33.15 25.84 21.07
N LYS A 204 34.13 26.74 21.11
CA LYS A 204 34.26 27.84 20.15
C LYS A 204 34.41 27.34 18.70
N GLU A 205 35.05 26.21 18.51
CA GLU A 205 35.20 25.53 17.22
C GLU A 205 33.88 25.08 16.58
N HIS A 206 32.80 24.96 17.38
CA HIS A 206 31.46 24.65 16.89
C HIS A 206 30.64 25.93 16.64
N ILE A 207 31.18 27.12 16.87
CA ILE A 207 30.50 28.40 16.62
C ILE A 207 31.05 29.00 15.32
N LEU A 208 30.23 28.98 14.27
CA LEU A 208 30.56 29.51 12.96
C LEU A 208 30.00 30.93 12.81
N THR A 209 30.88 31.87 12.48
CA THR A 209 30.51 33.27 12.23
C THR A 209 30.64 33.60 10.75
N THR A 210 29.67 34.32 10.19
CA THR A 210 29.62 34.70 8.77
C THR A 210 28.89 36.05 8.58
N ASN A 211 28.72 36.52 7.35
CA ASN A 211 27.77 37.59 7.06
C ASN A 211 26.31 37.11 7.20
N THR A 212 25.39 38.05 7.40
CA THR A 212 23.96 37.79 7.61
C THR A 212 23.31 36.93 6.51
N TRP A 213 23.63 37.19 5.24
CA TRP A 213 22.97 36.54 4.10
C TRP A 213 23.42 35.10 3.95
N SER A 214 24.73 34.85 4.13
CA SER A 214 25.29 33.51 4.16
C SER A 214 24.70 32.68 5.30
N SER A 215 24.39 33.29 6.45
CA SER A 215 23.71 32.61 7.56
C SER A 215 22.28 32.16 7.18
N GLU A 216 21.45 33.10 6.69
CA GLU A 216 20.07 32.81 6.26
C GLU A 216 20.02 31.74 5.16
N LEU A 217 20.84 31.89 4.11
CA LEU A 217 20.88 30.95 2.99
C LEU A 217 21.37 29.56 3.44
N SER A 218 22.35 29.49 4.34
CA SER A 218 22.88 28.21 4.84
C SER A 218 21.81 27.38 5.53
N LYS A 219 20.85 28.00 6.23
CA LYS A 219 19.73 27.28 6.85
C LYS A 219 18.79 26.69 5.81
N LEU A 220 18.38 27.49 4.82
CA LEU A 220 17.52 27.01 3.71
C LEU A 220 18.21 25.89 2.94
N ALA A 221 19.50 26.07 2.60
CA ALA A 221 20.29 25.06 1.91
C ALA A 221 20.41 23.78 2.74
N ALA A 222 20.76 23.85 4.03
CA ALA A 222 20.87 22.66 4.88
C ALA A 222 19.56 21.85 4.91
N ASN A 223 18.41 22.50 5.09
CA ASN A 223 17.12 21.83 5.09
C ASN A 223 16.77 21.25 3.70
N ALA A 224 17.11 21.94 2.62
CA ALA A 224 16.94 21.44 1.26
C ALA A 224 17.80 20.20 0.98
N PHE A 225 19.06 20.17 1.42
CA PHE A 225 19.93 19.00 1.30
C PHE A 225 19.43 17.81 2.14
N LEU A 226 18.94 18.04 3.35
CA LEU A 226 18.36 16.97 4.19
C LEU A 226 17.12 16.35 3.52
N ALA A 227 16.20 17.18 3.03
CA ALA A 227 15.00 16.73 2.34
C ALA A 227 15.34 16.06 0.99
N GLN A 228 16.33 16.58 0.26
CA GLN A 228 16.81 15.98 -0.99
C GLN A 228 17.30 14.56 -0.77
N ARG A 229 18.07 14.28 0.30
CA ARG A 229 18.50 12.91 0.62
C ARG A 229 17.32 11.96 0.79
N ILE A 230 16.26 12.40 1.48
CA ILE A 230 15.04 11.61 1.67
C ILE A 230 14.35 11.37 0.31
N SER A 231 14.15 12.41 -0.50
CA SER A 231 13.54 12.26 -1.82
C SER A 231 14.38 11.41 -2.77
N SER A 232 15.71 11.50 -2.71
CA SER A 232 16.62 10.66 -3.50
C SER A 232 16.55 9.18 -3.09
N ILE A 233 16.51 8.86 -1.79
CA ILE A 233 16.37 7.45 -1.38
C ILE A 233 14.95 6.93 -1.64
N ASN A 234 13.93 7.79 -1.54
CA ASN A 234 12.56 7.45 -1.90
C ASN A 234 12.41 7.18 -3.41
N SER A 235 13.09 7.93 -4.29
CA SER A 235 13.07 7.62 -5.72
C SER A 235 13.70 6.25 -6.01
N LEU A 236 14.82 5.93 -5.36
CA LEU A 236 15.44 4.61 -5.44
C LEU A 236 14.56 3.50 -4.86
N SER A 237 13.70 3.80 -3.86
CA SER A 237 12.76 2.82 -3.32
C SER A 237 11.78 2.31 -4.39
N ALA A 238 11.31 3.17 -5.30
CA ALA A 238 10.47 2.74 -6.41
C ALA A 238 11.24 1.83 -7.39
N VAL A 239 12.49 2.15 -7.67
CA VAL A 239 13.37 1.30 -8.51
C VAL A 239 13.57 -0.08 -7.87
N CYS A 240 13.82 -0.12 -6.56
CA CYS A 240 13.98 -1.36 -5.80
C CYS A 240 12.73 -2.26 -5.89
N GLU A 241 11.54 -1.67 -5.73
CA GLU A 241 10.27 -2.41 -5.85
C GLU A 241 10.05 -3.00 -7.25
N SER A 242 10.46 -2.29 -8.31
CA SER A 242 10.32 -2.75 -9.70
C SER A 242 11.37 -3.78 -10.11
N THR A 243 12.54 -3.78 -9.46
CA THR A 243 13.69 -4.62 -9.84
C THR A 243 13.92 -5.81 -8.92
N GLY A 244 13.30 -5.83 -7.73
CA GLY A 244 13.50 -6.86 -6.72
C GLY A 244 14.62 -6.57 -5.71
N ALA A 245 15.29 -5.42 -5.81
CA ALA A 245 16.25 -4.98 -4.79
C ALA A 245 15.54 -4.52 -3.49
N ASP A 246 16.32 -4.38 -2.40
CA ASP A 246 15.86 -3.81 -1.13
C ASP A 246 16.52 -2.44 -0.88
N VAL A 247 15.69 -1.39 -0.76
CA VAL A 247 16.15 -0.02 -0.51
C VAL A 247 16.98 0.11 0.77
N SER A 248 16.74 -0.72 1.79
CA SER A 248 17.51 -0.71 3.04
C SER A 248 18.93 -1.21 2.82
N GLU A 249 19.12 -2.20 1.94
CA GLU A 249 20.44 -2.67 1.55
C GLU A 249 21.16 -1.64 0.68
N VAL A 250 20.44 -1.04 -0.28
CA VAL A 250 20.97 0.05 -1.12
C VAL A 250 21.38 1.25 -0.27
N ALA A 251 20.53 1.70 0.64
CA ALA A 251 20.81 2.80 1.56
C ALA A 251 22.04 2.51 2.43
N ARG A 252 22.16 1.28 2.95
CA ARG A 252 23.33 0.85 3.72
C ARG A 252 24.60 0.88 2.88
N ALA A 253 24.58 0.33 1.66
CA ALA A 253 25.73 0.32 0.77
C ALA A 253 26.19 1.74 0.40
N VAL A 254 25.25 2.61 0.01
CA VAL A 254 25.50 4.02 -0.32
C VAL A 254 26.02 4.79 0.90
N GLY A 255 25.42 4.57 2.07
CA GLY A 255 25.75 5.28 3.30
C GLY A 255 27.10 4.92 3.93
N LEU A 256 27.73 3.82 3.51
CA LEU A 256 29.08 3.44 3.94
C LEU A 256 30.17 4.30 3.30
N ASP A 257 29.89 4.95 2.17
CA ASP A 257 30.79 5.97 1.63
C ASP A 257 30.72 7.22 2.51
N SER A 258 31.81 7.52 3.23
CA SER A 258 31.87 8.63 4.18
C SER A 258 31.66 10.01 3.54
N ARG A 259 31.82 10.15 2.22
CA ARG A 259 31.52 11.39 1.48
C ARG A 259 30.02 11.64 1.35
N ILE A 260 29.21 10.57 1.45
CA ILE A 260 27.74 10.63 1.45
C ILE A 260 27.22 10.57 2.89
N GLY A 261 27.76 9.64 3.69
CA GLY A 261 27.33 9.39 5.08
C GLY A 261 26.00 8.63 5.18
N SER A 262 25.75 8.02 6.33
CA SER A 262 24.64 7.09 6.56
C SER A 262 23.32 7.71 7.04
N LYS A 263 23.33 9.00 7.45
CA LYS A 263 22.14 9.69 8.00
C LYS A 263 21.16 10.10 6.91
N PHE A 264 19.87 10.25 7.24
CA PHE A 264 18.83 10.73 6.30
C PHE A 264 18.67 9.89 5.02
N LEU A 265 18.97 8.59 5.11
CA LEU A 265 18.81 7.61 4.02
C LEU A 265 17.72 6.56 4.33
N GLN A 266 16.82 6.86 5.26
CA GLN A 266 15.68 5.99 5.54
C GLN A 266 14.53 6.32 4.58
N ALA A 267 14.18 5.37 3.72
CA ALA A 267 13.01 5.50 2.85
C ALA A 267 11.71 5.48 3.68
N SER A 268 10.71 6.24 3.24
CA SER A 268 9.43 6.38 3.95
C SER A 268 8.31 6.76 2.97
N VAL A 269 7.06 6.80 3.46
CA VAL A 269 5.88 7.28 2.70
C VAL A 269 6.04 8.73 2.22
N GLY A 270 6.90 9.50 2.89
CA GLY A 270 7.23 10.87 2.54
C GLY A 270 7.75 11.60 3.77
N PHE A 271 8.55 12.64 3.56
CA PHE A 271 8.87 13.56 4.65
C PHE A 271 7.67 14.47 4.94
N GLY A 272 7.59 14.93 6.18
CA GLY A 272 6.65 15.94 6.63
C GLY A 272 7.30 16.96 7.54
N GLY A 273 6.50 17.61 8.39
CA GLY A 273 6.94 18.64 9.31
C GLY A 273 6.95 20.04 8.68
N SER A 274 6.93 21.05 9.53
CA SER A 274 6.76 22.45 9.10
C SER A 274 7.95 23.10 8.39
N CYS A 275 9.10 22.42 8.32
CA CYS A 275 10.35 22.98 7.81
C CYS A 275 10.61 22.60 6.35
N PHE A 276 10.75 21.31 6.01
CA PHE A 276 11.28 20.89 4.69
C PHE A 276 10.48 21.44 3.51
N GLN A 277 9.18 21.16 3.44
CA GLN A 277 8.34 21.59 2.32
C GLN A 277 8.30 23.11 2.20
N LYS A 278 8.09 23.79 3.32
CA LYS A 278 8.03 25.25 3.40
C LYS A 278 9.34 25.89 2.92
N ASP A 279 10.49 25.42 3.41
CA ASP A 279 11.79 26.02 3.15
C ASP A 279 12.24 25.78 1.70
N ILE A 280 11.98 24.61 1.14
CA ILE A 280 12.28 24.32 -0.26
C ILE A 280 11.38 25.14 -1.20
N LEU A 281 10.07 25.21 -0.95
CA LEU A 281 9.17 26.05 -1.75
C LEU A 281 9.54 27.53 -1.66
N ASN A 282 10.05 27.98 -0.51
CA ASN A 282 10.59 29.31 -0.34
C ASN A 282 11.87 29.51 -1.17
N LEU A 283 12.80 28.56 -1.14
CA LEU A 283 14.01 28.56 -1.96
C LEU A 283 13.68 28.61 -3.45
N VAL A 284 12.74 27.78 -3.92
CA VAL A 284 12.23 27.80 -5.30
C VAL A 284 11.70 29.20 -5.65
N TYR A 285 10.87 29.79 -4.78
CA TYR A 285 10.34 31.14 -5.00
C TYR A 285 11.42 32.23 -5.03
N ILE A 286 12.46 32.11 -4.19
CA ILE A 286 13.62 33.01 -4.20
C ILE A 286 14.36 32.88 -5.54
N CYS A 287 14.64 31.66 -5.99
CA CYS A 287 15.31 31.42 -7.28
C CYS A 287 14.53 32.03 -8.45
N GLU A 288 13.20 31.87 -8.48
CA GLU A 288 12.34 32.53 -9.48
C GLU A 288 12.42 34.05 -9.40
N GLY A 289 12.37 34.62 -8.18
CA GLY A 289 12.50 36.06 -7.96
C GLY A 289 13.85 36.64 -8.36
N LEU A 290 14.89 35.81 -8.42
CA LEU A 290 16.24 36.13 -8.88
C LEU A 290 16.48 35.80 -10.36
N ASN A 291 15.45 35.40 -11.11
CA ASN A 291 15.52 34.95 -12.50
C ASN A 291 16.48 33.76 -12.71
N LEU A 292 16.44 32.75 -11.81
CA LEU A 292 17.20 31.50 -11.88
C LEU A 292 16.26 30.28 -12.03
N PRO A 293 15.56 30.14 -13.18
CA PRO A 293 14.53 29.12 -13.34
C PRO A 293 15.06 27.68 -13.31
N GLU A 294 16.28 27.42 -13.78
CA GLU A 294 16.90 26.09 -13.74
C GLU A 294 17.16 25.63 -12.30
N VAL A 295 17.61 26.56 -11.44
CA VAL A 295 17.85 26.29 -10.02
C VAL A 295 16.51 26.07 -9.28
N ALA A 296 15.49 26.84 -9.64
CA ALA A 296 14.13 26.65 -9.12
C ALA A 296 13.58 25.27 -9.49
N ALA A 297 13.69 24.87 -10.75
CA ALA A 297 13.24 23.55 -11.22
C ALA A 297 13.98 22.39 -10.54
N TYR A 298 15.30 22.52 -10.32
CA TYR A 298 16.10 21.52 -9.63
C TYR A 298 15.59 21.26 -8.20
N TRP A 299 15.35 22.30 -7.41
CA TRP A 299 14.88 22.15 -6.04
C TRP A 299 13.39 21.75 -5.96
N GLN A 300 12.59 22.14 -6.96
CA GLN A 300 11.19 21.73 -7.06
C GLN A 300 11.05 20.19 -7.15
N GLN A 301 11.99 19.50 -7.81
CA GLN A 301 12.00 18.03 -7.90
C GLN A 301 12.03 17.33 -6.53
N VAL A 302 12.58 17.98 -5.49
CA VAL A 302 12.58 17.41 -4.13
C VAL A 302 11.15 17.30 -3.60
N ILE A 303 10.30 18.29 -3.88
CA ILE A 303 8.88 18.30 -3.50
C ILE A 303 8.08 17.35 -4.39
N ASP A 304 8.27 17.43 -5.70
CA ASP A 304 7.53 16.61 -6.66
C ASP A 304 7.72 15.12 -6.39
N MET A 305 8.96 14.71 -6.05
CA MET A 305 9.27 13.34 -5.66
C MET A 305 8.60 12.92 -4.34
N ASN A 306 8.46 13.85 -3.39
CA ASN A 306 7.78 13.58 -2.11
C ASN A 306 6.27 13.39 -2.31
N GLU A 307 5.64 14.19 -3.17
CA GLU A 307 4.22 14.03 -3.50
C GLU A 307 3.96 12.75 -4.32
N TYR A 308 4.85 12.43 -5.28
CA TYR A 308 4.82 11.16 -6.00
C TYR A 308 4.91 9.96 -5.04
N GLN A 309 5.80 10.01 -4.04
CA GLN A 309 5.94 8.95 -3.05
C GLN A 309 4.65 8.72 -2.23
N LYS A 310 3.99 9.79 -1.78
CA LYS A 310 2.72 9.70 -1.03
C LYS A 310 1.60 9.12 -1.91
N SER A 311 1.51 9.57 -3.15
CA SER A 311 0.49 9.11 -4.10
C SER A 311 0.69 7.66 -4.49
N ARG A 312 1.90 7.25 -4.89
CA ARG A 312 2.17 5.86 -5.28
C ARG A 312 1.94 4.87 -4.14
N PHE A 313 2.25 5.27 -2.89
CA PHE A 313 2.02 4.42 -1.73
C PHE A 313 0.52 4.18 -1.52
N THR A 314 -0.29 5.23 -1.65
CA THR A 314 -1.75 5.11 -1.53
C THR A 314 -2.35 4.31 -2.68
N GLN A 315 -1.87 4.53 -3.90
CA GLN A 315 -2.29 3.77 -5.07
C GLN A 315 -2.03 2.27 -4.90
N LYS A 316 -0.86 1.89 -4.36
CA LYS A 316 -0.57 0.48 -4.04
C LYS A 316 -1.53 -0.12 -3.02
N ILE A 317 -1.98 0.66 -2.03
CA ILE A 317 -2.99 0.20 -1.07
C ILE A 317 -4.29 -0.14 -1.80
N ILE A 318 -4.75 0.76 -2.68
CA ILE A 318 -5.99 0.60 -3.45
C ILE A 318 -5.90 -0.60 -4.39
N GLU A 319 -4.81 -0.71 -5.15
CA GLU A 319 -4.55 -1.84 -6.07
C GLU A 319 -4.56 -3.18 -5.33
N SER A 320 -3.87 -3.24 -4.20
CA SER A 320 -3.77 -4.44 -3.37
C SER A 320 -5.10 -4.83 -2.72
N LEU A 321 -6.01 -3.87 -2.56
CA LEU A 321 -7.38 -4.09 -2.08
C LEU A 321 -8.36 -4.21 -3.26
N PHE A 322 -7.93 -4.80 -4.37
CA PHE A 322 -8.75 -5.14 -5.53
C PHE A 322 -9.33 -3.91 -6.26
N ASN A 323 -8.57 -2.82 -6.32
CA ASN A 323 -8.97 -1.55 -6.93
C ASN A 323 -10.27 -0.96 -6.36
N THR A 324 -10.64 -1.32 -5.13
CA THR A 324 -11.80 -0.74 -4.44
C THR A 324 -11.62 -0.74 -2.93
N VAL A 325 -11.78 0.43 -2.33
CA VAL A 325 -11.79 0.60 -0.86
C VAL A 325 -13.12 1.15 -0.32
N ALA A 326 -14.11 1.34 -1.20
CA ALA A 326 -15.43 1.81 -0.83
C ALA A 326 -16.07 0.93 0.27
N GLY A 327 -16.39 1.55 1.41
CA GLY A 327 -16.95 0.87 2.58
C GLY A 327 -15.98 -0.03 3.36
N LYS A 328 -14.73 -0.21 2.89
CA LYS A 328 -13.73 -1.00 3.61
C LYS A 328 -13.17 -0.20 4.79
N ARG A 329 -13.09 -0.85 5.95
CA ARG A 329 -12.38 -0.32 7.11
C ARG A 329 -10.87 -0.49 6.98
N ILE A 330 -10.11 0.58 7.11
CA ILE A 330 -8.64 0.62 7.06
C ILE A 330 -8.13 1.29 8.34
N ALA A 331 -7.19 0.64 9.04
CA ALA A 331 -6.55 1.21 10.21
C ALA A 331 -5.33 2.05 9.80
N ILE A 332 -5.25 3.29 10.26
CA ILE A 332 -4.11 4.18 10.10
C ILE A 332 -3.40 4.26 11.46
N LEU A 333 -2.20 3.68 11.54
CA LEU A 333 -1.37 3.73 12.74
C LEU A 333 -0.27 4.78 12.55
N GLY A 334 -0.33 5.82 13.38
CA GLY A 334 0.52 7.00 13.30
C GLY A 334 -0.12 8.11 12.46
N PHE A 335 -0.18 9.31 13.04
CA PHE A 335 -0.67 10.52 12.38
C PHE A 335 0.33 11.67 12.46
N ALA A 336 1.15 11.72 13.52
CA ALA A 336 2.26 12.67 13.62
C ALA A 336 3.24 12.53 12.43
N PHE A 337 3.93 13.61 12.05
CA PHE A 337 4.82 13.55 10.88
C PHE A 337 6.06 12.65 11.08
N LYS A 338 6.45 12.44 12.34
CA LYS A 338 7.51 11.55 12.82
C LYS A 338 7.21 11.07 14.24
N LYS A 339 7.97 10.12 14.75
CA LYS A 339 7.85 9.70 16.17
C LYS A 339 8.29 10.78 17.16
N ASP A 340 7.88 10.61 18.41
CA ASP A 340 8.22 11.42 19.59
C ASP A 340 7.75 12.89 19.55
N THR A 341 6.74 13.19 18.72
CA THR A 341 6.07 14.50 18.67
C THR A 341 4.55 14.35 18.49
N GLY A 342 3.78 15.35 18.89
CA GLY A 342 2.35 15.47 18.58
C GLY A 342 2.06 16.36 17.37
N ASP A 343 3.09 16.80 16.65
CA ASP A 343 2.93 17.70 15.50
C ASP A 343 2.48 16.95 14.23
N THR A 344 1.48 17.52 13.56
CA THR A 344 0.82 16.98 12.37
C THR A 344 1.08 17.83 11.13
N ARG A 345 1.78 18.95 11.25
CA ARG A 345 2.04 19.85 10.12
C ARG A 345 2.74 19.11 8.97
N GLU A 346 2.15 19.18 7.78
CA GLU A 346 2.63 18.52 6.56
C GLU A 346 2.88 17.00 6.73
N THR A 347 2.19 16.33 7.66
CA THR A 347 2.33 14.88 7.83
C THR A 347 1.89 14.14 6.56
N PRO A 348 2.64 13.11 6.11
CA PRO A 348 2.21 12.28 4.98
C PRO A 348 0.89 11.54 5.27
N ALA A 349 0.54 11.32 6.56
CA ALA A 349 -0.70 10.67 6.95
C ALA A 349 -1.94 11.41 6.42
N ILE A 350 -1.92 12.75 6.36
CA ILE A 350 -3.04 13.55 5.82
C ILE A 350 -3.26 13.21 4.34
N ALA A 351 -2.18 13.14 3.55
CA ALA A 351 -2.27 12.86 2.12
C ALA A 351 -2.76 11.43 1.83
N VAL A 352 -2.32 10.45 2.64
CA VAL A 352 -2.78 9.06 2.56
C VAL A 352 -4.26 8.96 2.95
N CYS A 353 -4.65 9.55 4.08
CA CYS A 353 -6.04 9.54 4.54
C CYS A 353 -6.97 10.21 3.52
N LYS A 354 -6.57 11.37 2.99
CA LYS A 354 -7.32 12.09 1.96
C LYS A 354 -7.61 11.19 0.76
N GLN A 355 -6.58 10.60 0.15
CA GLN A 355 -6.74 9.76 -1.04
C GLN A 355 -7.59 8.50 -0.76
N LEU A 356 -7.47 7.90 0.42
CA LEU A 356 -8.32 6.76 0.80
C LEU A 356 -9.79 7.16 1.03
N LEU A 357 -10.02 8.34 1.63
CA LEU A 357 -11.37 8.89 1.82
C LEU A 357 -12.02 9.28 0.50
N ASP A 358 -11.25 9.85 -0.44
CA ASP A 358 -11.71 10.17 -1.80
C ASP A 358 -12.22 8.90 -2.54
N GLU A 359 -11.68 7.73 -2.20
CA GLU A 359 -12.09 6.41 -2.71
C GLU A 359 -13.17 5.69 -1.86
N GLY A 360 -13.74 6.40 -0.86
CA GLY A 360 -14.84 5.91 -0.04
C GLY A 360 -14.46 4.95 1.11
N ALA A 361 -13.19 4.92 1.52
CA ALA A 361 -12.75 4.12 2.66
C ALA A 361 -13.31 4.63 4.00
N GLN A 362 -13.41 3.73 4.96
CA GLN A 362 -13.73 4.03 6.37
C GLN A 362 -12.43 3.93 7.17
N LEU A 363 -11.99 5.01 7.82
CA LEU A 363 -10.68 5.06 8.46
C LEU A 363 -10.78 4.95 9.98
N ASN A 364 -10.02 4.03 10.57
CA ASN A 364 -9.78 3.97 12.00
C ASN A 364 -8.37 4.50 12.30
N VAL A 365 -8.26 5.66 12.96
CA VAL A 365 -6.97 6.32 13.19
C VAL A 365 -6.53 6.15 14.64
N TYR A 366 -5.26 5.81 14.85
CA TYR A 366 -4.62 5.80 16.16
C TYR A 366 -3.24 6.47 16.10
N ASP A 367 -2.98 7.41 17.01
CA ASP A 367 -1.66 7.96 17.27
C ASP A 367 -1.45 8.12 18.80
N PRO A 368 -0.29 7.75 19.37
CA PRO A 368 -0.06 7.83 20.81
C PRO A 368 0.00 9.24 21.40
N LYS A 369 0.25 10.29 20.59
CA LYS A 369 0.51 11.66 21.06
C LYS A 369 -0.31 12.74 20.38
N VAL A 370 -0.85 12.51 19.19
CA VAL A 370 -1.70 13.49 18.52
C VAL A 370 -3.10 13.51 19.15
N GLU A 371 -3.55 14.69 19.57
CA GLU A 371 -4.88 14.87 20.14
C GLU A 371 -6.00 14.58 19.12
N PRO A 372 -7.08 13.87 19.48
CA PRO A 372 -8.14 13.51 18.54
C PRO A 372 -8.76 14.70 17.80
N HIS A 373 -8.94 15.83 18.50
CA HIS A 373 -9.44 17.06 17.89
C HIS A 373 -8.52 17.56 16.76
N GLN A 374 -7.19 17.44 16.93
CA GLN A 374 -6.23 17.89 15.92
C GLN A 374 -6.30 17.02 14.66
N ILE A 375 -6.40 15.70 14.81
CA ILE A 375 -6.57 14.75 13.69
C ILE A 375 -7.80 15.12 12.87
N MET A 376 -8.95 15.30 13.53
CA MET A 376 -10.20 15.66 12.86
C MET A 376 -10.12 17.03 12.19
N LEU A 377 -9.55 18.03 12.88
CA LEU A 377 -9.35 19.36 12.31
C LEU A 377 -8.50 19.30 11.04
N ASP A 378 -7.41 18.53 11.03
CA ASP A 378 -6.53 18.40 9.87
C ASP A 378 -7.20 17.72 8.67
N LEU A 379 -8.02 16.69 8.90
CA LEU A 379 -8.72 15.98 7.82
C LEU A 379 -9.94 16.74 7.28
N THR A 380 -10.50 17.68 8.05
CA THR A 380 -11.65 18.51 7.66
C THR A 380 -11.27 19.87 7.10
N GLN A 381 -9.97 20.18 6.96
CA GLN A 381 -9.56 21.47 6.41
C GLN A 381 -10.02 21.61 4.95
N PRO A 382 -10.38 22.82 4.48
CA PRO A 382 -10.80 23.05 3.09
C PRO A 382 -9.76 22.69 2.02
N LYS A 383 -8.49 22.51 2.39
CA LYS A 383 -7.44 22.04 1.47
C LYS A 383 -7.45 20.52 1.29
N VAL A 384 -8.10 19.80 2.19
CA VAL A 384 -8.09 18.33 2.27
C VAL A 384 -9.41 17.78 1.75
N THR A 385 -10.54 18.37 2.12
CA THR A 385 -11.86 17.91 1.69
C THR A 385 -12.81 19.08 1.45
N ASP A 386 -13.72 18.91 0.49
CA ASP A 386 -14.87 19.78 0.28
C ASP A 386 -16.11 19.33 1.06
N SER A 387 -16.05 18.20 1.79
CA SER A 387 -17.16 17.62 2.54
C SER A 387 -16.73 17.18 3.96
N PRO A 388 -16.53 18.13 4.90
CA PRO A 388 -16.15 17.84 6.28
C PRO A 388 -17.07 16.85 7.00
N GLU A 389 -18.37 16.90 6.73
CA GLU A 389 -19.37 16.02 7.35
C GLU A 389 -19.14 14.55 6.96
N ALA A 390 -18.83 14.29 5.68
CA ALA A 390 -18.51 12.95 5.20
C ALA A 390 -17.23 12.39 5.84
N VAL A 391 -16.22 13.24 6.07
CA VAL A 391 -15.01 12.85 6.80
C VAL A 391 -15.32 12.51 8.25
N GLN A 392 -16.18 13.28 8.92
CA GLN A 392 -16.57 13.00 10.30
C GLN A 392 -17.33 11.67 10.45
N GLU A 393 -18.12 11.29 9.45
CA GLU A 393 -18.80 9.99 9.41
C GLU A 393 -17.84 8.83 9.11
N ALA A 394 -16.89 9.04 8.20
CA ALA A 394 -15.98 8.01 7.72
C ALA A 394 -14.74 7.78 8.60
N VAL A 395 -14.38 8.74 9.46
CA VAL A 395 -13.17 8.68 10.30
C VAL A 395 -13.52 8.45 11.77
N LYS A 396 -13.00 7.36 12.32
CA LYS A 396 -13.08 7.06 13.75
C LYS A 396 -11.70 7.12 14.39
N ILE A 397 -11.57 7.89 15.46
CA ILE A 397 -10.30 8.02 16.21
C ILE A 397 -10.36 7.11 17.44
N HIS A 398 -9.30 6.32 17.63
CA HIS A 398 -9.20 5.30 18.67
C HIS A 398 -8.18 5.69 19.74
N ALA A 399 -8.35 5.15 20.95
CA ALA A 399 -7.46 5.39 22.08
C ALA A 399 -6.34 4.36 22.23
N ASP A 400 -6.42 3.24 21.50
CA ASP A 400 -5.44 2.16 21.52
C ASP A 400 -5.34 1.49 20.12
N PRO A 401 -4.18 0.91 19.78
CA PRO A 401 -3.96 0.35 18.45
C PRO A 401 -4.82 -0.90 18.20
N TYR A 402 -5.14 -1.70 19.22
CA TYR A 402 -5.91 -2.94 19.06
C TYR A 402 -7.37 -2.67 18.68
N SER A 403 -8.00 -1.65 19.26
CA SER A 403 -9.36 -1.26 18.88
C SER A 403 -9.39 -0.63 17.48
N ALA A 404 -8.32 0.08 17.07
CA ALA A 404 -8.23 0.68 15.74
C ALA A 404 -8.18 -0.37 14.62
N VAL A 405 -7.45 -1.48 14.84
CA VAL A 405 -7.28 -2.57 13.85
C VAL A 405 -8.41 -3.61 13.88
N HIS A 406 -9.33 -3.53 14.84
CA HIS A 406 -10.40 -4.51 14.96
C HIS A 406 -11.33 -4.51 13.73
N ALA A 407 -11.49 -5.68 13.13
CA ALA A 407 -12.33 -5.92 11.97
C ALA A 407 -12.04 -5.01 10.75
N THR A 408 -10.79 -4.55 10.60
CA THR A 408 -10.30 -3.84 9.42
C THR A 408 -9.77 -4.81 8.35
N HIS A 409 -9.67 -4.34 7.12
CA HIS A 409 -9.12 -5.09 5.98
C HIS A 409 -7.61 -4.87 5.83
N ALA A 410 -7.14 -3.69 6.22
CA ALA A 410 -5.75 -3.29 6.10
C ALA A 410 -5.31 -2.47 7.31
N ILE A 411 -4.01 -2.56 7.62
CA ILE A 411 -3.28 -1.67 8.52
C ILE A 411 -2.29 -0.88 7.66
N VAL A 412 -2.24 0.43 7.85
CA VAL A 412 -1.31 1.33 7.18
C VAL A 412 -0.47 2.04 8.25
N ILE A 413 0.84 1.81 8.23
CA ILE A 413 1.77 2.46 9.15
C ILE A 413 2.28 3.75 8.50
N CYS A 414 1.88 4.90 9.05
CA CYS A 414 2.27 6.22 8.54
C CYS A 414 3.35 6.91 9.39
N THR A 415 3.59 6.45 10.62
CA THR A 415 4.57 7.04 11.56
C THR A 415 5.34 5.96 12.29
N GLU A 416 6.65 6.16 12.45
CA GLU A 416 7.60 5.19 13.02
C GLU A 416 7.59 5.09 14.56
N TRP A 417 6.41 5.06 15.19
CA TRP A 417 6.33 4.90 16.64
C TRP A 417 6.88 3.54 17.09
N ASP A 418 7.77 3.55 18.08
CA ASP A 418 8.42 2.32 18.58
C ASP A 418 7.38 1.33 19.15
N GLU A 419 6.27 1.82 19.72
CA GLU A 419 5.15 0.99 20.20
C GLU A 419 4.60 0.03 19.14
N PHE A 420 4.62 0.43 17.86
CA PHE A 420 4.06 -0.39 16.79
C PHE A 420 4.90 -1.65 16.51
N ILE A 421 6.19 -1.64 16.85
CA ILE A 421 7.10 -2.77 16.62
C ILE A 421 6.72 -3.96 17.51
N ASP A 422 6.30 -3.68 18.75
CA ASP A 422 6.12 -4.69 19.81
C ASP A 422 4.66 -5.15 19.98
N LEU A 423 3.75 -4.76 19.09
CA LEU A 423 2.34 -5.18 19.17
C LEU A 423 2.17 -6.69 18.98
N ASP A 424 1.11 -7.25 19.60
CA ASP A 424 0.74 -8.65 19.40
C ASP A 424 0.03 -8.84 18.05
N TYR A 425 0.82 -9.02 17.00
CA TYR A 425 0.33 -9.22 15.64
C TYR A 425 -0.46 -10.51 15.43
N ASN A 426 -0.34 -11.53 16.29
CA ASN A 426 -1.21 -12.72 16.20
C ASN A 426 -2.64 -12.38 16.61
N ARG A 427 -2.78 -11.67 17.74
CA ARG A 427 -4.08 -11.17 18.20
C ARG A 427 -4.70 -10.23 17.17
N ILE A 428 -3.89 -9.32 16.61
CA ILE A 428 -4.35 -8.39 15.57
C ILE A 428 -4.85 -9.17 14.35
N TYR A 429 -4.07 -10.12 13.84
CA TYR A 429 -4.44 -10.94 12.68
C TYR A 429 -5.78 -11.63 12.89
N GLN A 430 -6.01 -12.25 14.04
CA GLN A 430 -7.27 -12.95 14.35
C GLN A 430 -8.49 -12.02 14.33
N SER A 431 -8.30 -10.74 14.65
CA SER A 431 -9.38 -9.76 14.74
C SER A 431 -9.73 -9.08 13.41
N MET A 432 -8.88 -9.21 12.38
CA MET A 432 -9.04 -8.54 11.08
C MET A 432 -9.87 -9.35 10.08
N MET A 433 -10.37 -8.67 9.05
CA MET A 433 -10.96 -9.32 7.87
C MET A 433 -9.88 -10.07 7.08
N LYS A 434 -10.27 -11.03 6.22
CA LYS A 434 -9.34 -11.82 5.39
C LYS A 434 -9.63 -11.60 3.90
N PRO A 435 -8.60 -11.54 3.04
CA PRO A 435 -7.16 -11.46 3.38
C PRO A 435 -6.80 -10.19 4.17
N ALA A 436 -5.92 -10.32 5.16
CA ALA A 436 -5.52 -9.20 6.03
C ALA A 436 -4.22 -8.56 5.51
N TYR A 437 -4.26 -7.27 5.21
CA TYR A 437 -3.10 -6.55 4.67
C TYR A 437 -2.38 -5.70 5.72
N ILE A 438 -1.07 -5.59 5.59
CA ILE A 438 -0.24 -4.59 6.29
C ILE A 438 0.59 -3.84 5.26
N PHE A 439 0.47 -2.52 5.24
CA PHE A 439 1.28 -1.60 4.46
C PHE A 439 2.20 -0.82 5.38
N ASP A 440 3.47 -1.23 5.46
CA ASP A 440 4.47 -0.57 6.27
C ASP A 440 5.15 0.55 5.48
N GLY A 441 4.66 1.78 5.67
CA GLY A 441 5.21 3.00 5.06
C GLY A 441 6.47 3.55 5.72
N ARG A 442 6.99 2.89 6.77
CA ARG A 442 8.16 3.36 7.55
C ARG A 442 9.28 2.33 7.68
N LYS A 443 9.07 1.10 7.22
CA LYS A 443 9.99 -0.06 7.33
C LYS A 443 10.43 -0.31 8.78
N ILE A 444 9.48 -0.36 9.71
CA ILE A 444 9.76 -0.60 11.13
C ILE A 444 9.43 -2.03 11.57
N LEU A 445 8.65 -2.77 10.79
CA LEU A 445 8.12 -4.07 11.18
C LEU A 445 9.00 -5.23 10.69
N ASP A 446 8.92 -6.36 11.40
CA ASP A 446 9.46 -7.65 10.96
C ASP A 446 8.51 -8.28 9.94
N HIS A 447 8.75 -7.98 8.66
CA HIS A 447 7.88 -8.40 7.56
C HIS A 447 7.81 -9.93 7.40
N ASP A 448 8.91 -10.64 7.62
CA ASP A 448 8.96 -12.11 7.49
C ASP A 448 8.13 -12.78 8.58
N ARG A 449 8.19 -12.26 9.82
CA ARG A 449 7.33 -12.72 10.92
C ARG A 449 5.85 -12.48 10.63
N LEU A 450 5.51 -11.32 10.07
CA LEU A 450 4.11 -10.98 9.73
C LEU A 450 3.56 -11.89 8.62
N GLN A 451 4.37 -12.18 7.60
CA GLN A 451 3.98 -13.14 6.55
C GLN A 451 3.75 -14.54 7.12
N LYS A 452 4.59 -15.01 8.05
CA LYS A 452 4.41 -16.30 8.74
C LYS A 452 3.12 -16.39 9.56
N ILE A 453 2.63 -15.26 10.09
CA ILE A 453 1.33 -15.18 10.78
C ILE A 453 0.18 -15.31 9.77
N GLY A 454 0.38 -14.85 8.53
CA GLY A 454 -0.58 -14.93 7.43
C GLY A 454 -1.00 -13.58 6.85
N PHE A 455 -0.32 -12.49 7.20
CA PHE A 455 -0.56 -11.17 6.61
C PHE A 455 -0.05 -11.09 5.17
N GLN A 456 -0.80 -10.37 4.34
CA GLN A 456 -0.32 -9.86 3.07
C GLN A 456 0.47 -8.57 3.34
N VAL A 457 1.79 -8.68 3.37
CA VAL A 457 2.67 -7.58 3.74
C VAL A 457 3.18 -6.86 2.51
N GLN A 458 3.08 -5.53 2.52
CA GLN A 458 3.77 -4.66 1.59
C GLN A 458 4.53 -3.60 2.36
N THR A 459 5.69 -3.20 1.83
CA THR A 459 6.51 -2.15 2.43
C THR A 459 7.21 -1.36 1.33
N ILE A 460 7.58 -0.13 1.67
CA ILE A 460 8.29 0.75 0.75
C ILE A 460 9.68 0.18 0.46
N GLY A 461 10.07 0.22 -0.81
CA GLY A 461 11.41 -0.10 -1.26
C GLY A 461 11.79 -1.57 -1.24
N LYS A 462 10.83 -2.48 -1.12
CA LYS A 462 11.08 -3.92 -1.21
C LYS A 462 9.92 -4.60 -1.93
N ARG A 463 10.21 -5.39 -2.95
CA ARG A 463 9.22 -6.32 -3.52
C ARG A 463 9.08 -7.50 -2.56
N MET A 464 8.02 -7.50 -1.76
CA MET A 464 7.68 -8.68 -0.97
C MET A 464 7.25 -9.77 -1.94
N GLN A 465 7.90 -10.93 -1.87
CA GLN A 465 7.29 -12.12 -2.45
C GLN A 465 6.02 -12.41 -1.66
N PRO A 466 4.93 -12.89 -2.30
CA PRO A 466 3.84 -13.48 -1.56
C PRO A 466 4.49 -14.50 -0.62
N GLY A 467 4.48 -14.23 0.69
CA GLY A 467 4.96 -15.23 1.64
C GLY A 467 4.19 -16.49 1.31
N GLU A 468 4.87 -17.64 1.25
CA GLU A 468 4.24 -18.94 0.97
C GLU A 468 2.91 -18.91 1.70
N LEU A 469 1.83 -18.68 0.95
CA LEU A 469 0.52 -18.90 1.49
C LEU A 469 0.70 -20.33 1.97
N LYS A 470 0.39 -20.59 3.24
CA LYS A 470 -0.24 -21.86 3.53
C LYS A 470 -1.49 -21.84 2.66
N ASN A 471 -1.31 -22.12 1.37
CA ASN A 471 -2.32 -22.48 0.44
C ASN A 471 -2.89 -23.69 1.18
N GLU A 472 -4.03 -23.48 1.83
CA GLU A 472 -5.06 -24.50 1.70
C GLU A 472 -5.11 -24.77 0.20
N ALA A 473 -4.44 -25.84 -0.19
CA ALA A 473 -4.07 -26.02 -1.57
C ALA A 473 -5.38 -26.11 -2.37
N GLY A 474 -5.56 -25.18 -3.31
CA GLY A 474 -6.74 -25.18 -4.16
C GLY A 474 -6.84 -26.52 -4.86
N ILE A 475 -8.05 -27.08 -4.96
CA ILE A 475 -8.25 -28.35 -5.66
C ILE A 475 -8.33 -28.04 -7.16
N CYS A 476 -7.37 -28.50 -7.95
CA CYS A 476 -7.40 -28.39 -9.41
C CYS A 476 -8.19 -29.52 -10.09
N GLY A 477 -8.53 -30.58 -9.34
CA GLY A 477 -9.45 -31.61 -9.81
C GLY A 477 -9.72 -32.71 -8.80
N LEU A 478 -10.76 -33.50 -9.07
CA LEU A 478 -11.11 -34.72 -8.34
C LEU A 478 -11.50 -35.80 -9.36
N ARG A 479 -10.98 -37.02 -9.20
CA ARG A 479 -11.29 -38.17 -10.06
C ARG A 479 -11.43 -39.45 -9.25
N PHE A 480 -12.51 -40.19 -9.47
CA PHE A 480 -12.64 -41.56 -8.97
C PHE A 480 -11.90 -42.53 -9.88
N LEU A 481 -11.30 -43.58 -9.31
CA LEU A 481 -10.78 -44.67 -10.14
C LEU A 481 -11.96 -45.49 -10.67
N HIS A 482 -11.93 -45.82 -11.95
CA HIS A 482 -13.02 -46.52 -12.65
C HIS A 482 -13.28 -47.91 -12.04
N LYS A 483 -12.23 -48.60 -11.58
CA LYS A 483 -12.34 -49.96 -11.00
C LYS A 483 -12.74 -49.99 -9.53
N ASP A 484 -12.60 -48.88 -8.81
CA ASP A 484 -12.88 -48.84 -7.36
C ASP A 484 -13.36 -47.44 -6.92
N THR A 485 -14.67 -47.30 -6.79
CA THR A 485 -15.35 -46.03 -6.44
C THR A 485 -15.12 -45.56 -5.00
N ASN A 486 -14.47 -46.40 -4.16
CA ASN A 486 -14.03 -46.00 -2.84
C ASN A 486 -12.67 -45.30 -2.85
N VAL A 487 -11.96 -45.34 -3.98
CA VAL A 487 -10.64 -44.73 -4.15
C VAL A 487 -10.75 -43.54 -5.09
N PHE A 488 -10.16 -42.41 -4.71
CA PHE A 488 -10.18 -41.19 -5.52
C PHE A 488 -8.88 -40.41 -5.47
N LEU A 489 -8.62 -39.65 -6.52
CA LEU A 489 -7.50 -38.75 -6.68
C LEU A 489 -7.97 -37.31 -6.44
N SER A 490 -7.22 -36.53 -5.67
CA SER A 490 -7.39 -35.08 -5.55
C SER A 490 -6.10 -34.38 -5.97
N GLY A 491 -6.20 -33.54 -7.00
CA GLY A 491 -5.09 -32.69 -7.44
C GLY A 491 -5.14 -31.35 -6.72
N GLN A 492 -3.97 -30.88 -6.31
CA GLN A 492 -3.80 -29.64 -5.58
C GLN A 492 -2.91 -28.67 -6.36
N THR A 493 -3.25 -27.39 -6.33
CA THR A 493 -2.49 -26.31 -6.96
C THR A 493 -1.11 -26.11 -6.34
N CYS A 494 -0.79 -26.77 -5.23
CA CYS A 494 0.57 -26.83 -4.67
C CYS A 494 1.52 -27.78 -5.42
N GLY A 495 1.06 -28.40 -6.51
CA GLY A 495 1.87 -29.31 -7.34
C GLY A 495 1.89 -30.73 -6.80
N SER A 496 0.75 -31.22 -6.30
CA SER A 496 0.63 -32.58 -5.73
C SER A 496 -0.71 -33.23 -6.05
N ILE A 497 -0.70 -34.53 -6.33
CA ILE A 497 -1.91 -35.35 -6.42
C ILE A 497 -1.92 -36.36 -5.28
N PHE A 498 -3.04 -36.47 -4.57
CA PHE A 498 -3.22 -37.40 -3.47
C PHE A 498 -4.21 -38.49 -3.87
N LEU A 499 -3.85 -39.75 -3.65
CA LEU A 499 -4.74 -40.89 -3.74
C LEU A 499 -5.34 -41.18 -2.37
N HIS A 500 -6.65 -41.18 -2.26
CA HIS A 500 -7.41 -41.39 -1.03
C HIS A 500 -8.20 -42.69 -1.09
N ASP A 501 -8.32 -43.37 0.04
CA ASP A 501 -9.30 -44.46 0.21
C ASP A 501 -10.34 -44.06 1.26
N LYS A 502 -11.60 -43.94 0.82
CA LYS A 502 -12.75 -43.59 1.66
C LYS A 502 -12.97 -44.57 2.81
N ARG A 503 -12.54 -45.82 2.68
CA ARG A 503 -12.72 -46.86 3.71
C ARG A 503 -11.88 -46.62 4.94
N GLY A 504 -10.68 -46.09 4.76
CA GLY A 504 -9.71 -45.83 5.84
C GLY A 504 -9.66 -44.37 6.30
N ASN A 505 -10.22 -43.44 5.51
CA ASN A 505 -10.02 -42.00 5.66
C ASN A 505 -8.53 -41.61 5.68
N THR A 506 -7.75 -42.24 4.79
CA THR A 506 -6.29 -42.08 4.72
C THR A 506 -5.81 -41.81 3.30
N ILE A 507 -4.74 -41.02 3.19
CA ILE A 507 -3.96 -40.87 1.96
C ILE A 507 -3.14 -42.15 1.75
N VAL A 508 -3.33 -42.79 0.59
CA VAL A 508 -2.70 -44.05 0.18
C VAL A 508 -1.40 -43.81 -0.57
N ALA A 509 -1.33 -42.73 -1.35
CA ALA A 509 -0.16 -42.31 -2.12
C ALA A 509 -0.20 -40.82 -2.44
N THR A 510 0.98 -40.24 -2.68
CA THR A 510 1.14 -38.88 -3.20
C THR A 510 1.98 -38.93 -4.47
N PHE A 511 1.59 -38.17 -5.49
CA PHE A 511 2.30 -38.00 -6.74
C PHE A 511 2.76 -36.55 -6.85
N GLU A 512 4.07 -36.36 -6.98
CA GLU A 512 4.73 -35.06 -7.02
C GLU A 512 5.91 -35.15 -7.99
N ASP A 513 6.29 -34.03 -8.60
CA ASP A 513 7.55 -33.95 -9.32
C ASP A 513 8.72 -33.86 -8.33
N THR A 514 9.49 -34.94 -8.23
CA THR A 514 10.63 -35.06 -7.31
C THR A 514 11.98 -34.72 -7.97
N LYS A 515 12.01 -34.38 -9.27
CA LYS A 515 13.26 -34.08 -9.98
C LYS A 515 13.65 -32.60 -9.85
N GLY A 516 14.23 -32.23 -8.71
CA GLY A 516 15.12 -31.08 -8.51
C GLY A 516 14.78 -29.75 -9.21
N GLY A 517 13.75 -29.04 -8.75
CA GLY A 517 13.37 -27.69 -9.16
C GLY A 517 12.28 -27.12 -8.23
N SER A 518 11.91 -25.84 -8.37
CA SER A 518 10.74 -25.27 -7.70
C SER A 518 9.47 -25.95 -8.23
N ARG A 519 8.62 -26.48 -7.33
CA ARG A 519 7.38 -27.17 -7.70
C ARG A 519 6.45 -26.22 -8.47
N LYS A 520 6.06 -26.62 -9.68
CA LYS A 520 5.06 -25.86 -10.45
C LYS A 520 3.64 -26.17 -9.96
N PRO A 521 2.76 -25.17 -9.88
CA PRO A 521 1.35 -25.38 -9.63
C PRO A 521 0.71 -26.29 -10.67
N PHE A 522 -0.15 -27.21 -10.22
CA PHE A 522 -0.99 -28.01 -11.12
C PHE A 522 -2.30 -27.28 -11.37
N THR A 523 -2.66 -27.12 -12.64
CA THR A 523 -3.84 -26.39 -13.11
C THR A 523 -4.97 -27.33 -13.51
N ALA A 524 -4.64 -28.52 -14.02
CA ALA A 524 -5.59 -29.57 -14.37
C ALA A 524 -4.96 -30.96 -14.24
N PHE A 525 -5.79 -32.00 -14.08
CA PHE A 525 -5.34 -33.39 -14.27
C PHE A 525 -6.50 -34.32 -14.65
N ASP A 526 -6.15 -35.47 -15.20
CA ASP A 526 -7.06 -36.57 -15.43
C ASP A 526 -6.39 -37.94 -15.28
N VAL A 527 -7.18 -39.01 -15.20
CA VAL A 527 -6.71 -40.40 -15.13
C VAL A 527 -7.24 -41.20 -16.31
N ASN A 528 -6.40 -42.06 -16.90
CA ASN A 528 -6.79 -42.81 -18.09
C ASN A 528 -7.80 -43.93 -17.78
N ALA A 529 -8.51 -44.41 -18.81
CA ALA A 529 -9.64 -45.34 -18.69
C ALA A 529 -9.33 -46.68 -17.99
N ASN A 530 -8.06 -47.05 -17.83
CA ASN A 530 -7.64 -48.29 -17.16
C ASN A 530 -7.04 -48.10 -15.76
N ASP A 531 -7.08 -46.85 -15.24
CA ASP A 531 -6.59 -46.40 -13.94
C ASP A 531 -5.09 -46.60 -13.71
N ARG A 532 -4.27 -46.49 -14.78
CA ARG A 532 -2.80 -46.70 -14.68
C ARG A 532 -1.98 -45.44 -14.77
N VAL A 533 -2.44 -44.45 -15.53
CA VAL A 533 -1.68 -43.25 -15.84
C VAL A 533 -2.48 -42.02 -15.44
N ILE A 534 -1.83 -41.12 -14.70
CA ILE A 534 -2.31 -39.77 -14.43
C ILE A 534 -1.54 -38.82 -15.32
N CYS A 535 -2.22 -37.87 -15.96
CA CYS A 535 -1.60 -36.74 -16.64
C CYS A 535 -2.01 -35.45 -15.94
N VAL A 536 -1.05 -34.56 -15.70
CA VAL A 536 -1.25 -33.25 -15.06
C VAL A 536 -0.72 -32.15 -15.96
N GLY A 537 -1.38 -31.00 -15.93
CA GLY A 537 -0.97 -29.78 -16.60
C GLY A 537 -0.49 -28.76 -15.57
N THR A 538 0.46 -27.92 -15.96
CA THR A 538 1.01 -26.88 -15.08
C THR A 538 0.66 -25.47 -15.55
N GLU A 539 0.85 -24.52 -14.63
CA GLU A 539 0.93 -23.09 -14.94
C GLU A 539 2.25 -22.78 -15.69
N GLN A 540 2.23 -21.75 -16.53
CA GLN A 540 3.39 -21.20 -17.21
C GLN A 540 4.24 -20.42 -16.19
N ILE A 541 5.46 -20.91 -15.95
CA ILE A 541 6.42 -20.24 -15.08
C ILE A 541 7.74 -20.13 -15.82
N LEU A 542 8.25 -18.90 -15.95
CA LEU A 542 9.49 -18.59 -16.68
C LEU A 542 9.49 -19.10 -18.14
N HIS A 543 8.32 -19.02 -18.81
CA HIS A 543 8.09 -19.51 -20.18
C HIS A 543 8.09 -21.04 -20.36
N ASP A 544 8.15 -21.79 -19.27
CA ASP A 544 8.06 -23.25 -19.33
C ASP A 544 6.65 -23.70 -18.89
N VAL A 545 6.06 -24.67 -19.60
CA VAL A 545 4.80 -25.35 -19.23
C VAL A 545 4.89 -26.83 -19.55
N PHE A 546 4.35 -27.70 -18.69
CA PHE A 546 4.54 -29.14 -18.80
C PHE A 546 3.22 -29.92 -18.73
N LEU A 547 3.17 -31.02 -19.47
CA LEU A 547 2.27 -32.14 -19.17
C LEU A 547 3.11 -33.22 -18.45
N LEU A 548 2.79 -33.59 -17.21
CA LEU A 548 3.55 -34.63 -16.49
C LEU A 548 2.72 -35.90 -16.33
N PHE A 549 3.36 -37.06 -16.53
CA PHE A 549 2.73 -38.38 -16.48
C PHE A 549 3.19 -39.16 -15.27
N PHE A 550 2.25 -39.73 -14.52
CA PHE A 550 2.53 -40.57 -13.34
C PHE A 550 1.92 -41.96 -13.49
N ASP A 551 2.67 -42.98 -13.09
CA ASP A 551 2.14 -44.35 -12.97
C ASP A 551 1.50 -44.52 -11.58
N VAL A 552 0.20 -44.82 -11.57
CA VAL A 552 -0.60 -44.98 -10.35
C VAL A 552 -0.12 -46.16 -9.50
N ARG A 553 0.31 -47.26 -10.13
CA ARG A 553 0.73 -48.49 -9.45
C ARG A 553 2.14 -48.39 -8.89
N GLN A 554 3.06 -47.85 -9.69
CA GLN A 554 4.47 -47.69 -9.32
C GLN A 554 4.70 -46.45 -8.44
N ARG A 555 3.74 -45.52 -8.39
CA ARG A 555 3.79 -44.27 -7.62
C ARG A 555 4.99 -43.42 -8.02
N LYS A 556 5.23 -43.31 -9.32
CA LYS A 556 6.41 -42.65 -9.89
C LYS A 556 6.03 -41.79 -11.07
N LEU A 557 6.75 -40.68 -11.19
CA LEU A 557 6.79 -39.86 -12.40
C LEU A 557 7.40 -40.70 -13.54
N LEU A 558 6.64 -40.86 -14.61
CA LEU A 558 7.07 -41.54 -15.85
C LEU A 558 7.90 -40.59 -16.73
N GLY A 559 7.49 -39.33 -16.82
CA GLY A 559 8.07 -38.33 -17.72
C GLY A 559 7.10 -37.18 -17.92
N GLY A 560 7.34 -36.36 -18.94
CA GLY A 560 6.45 -35.28 -19.32
C GLY A 560 6.49 -34.99 -20.81
N TYR A 561 5.72 -34.00 -21.22
CA TYR A 561 5.82 -33.29 -22.49
C TYR A 561 6.10 -31.82 -22.15
N TRP A 562 7.07 -31.20 -22.84
CA TRP A 562 7.66 -29.91 -22.46
C TRP A 562 7.40 -28.79 -23.47
N GLU A 563 7.05 -29.12 -24.71
CA GLU A 563 6.87 -28.16 -25.81
C GLU A 563 5.45 -28.19 -26.38
N SER A 564 4.52 -28.83 -25.67
CA SER A 564 3.15 -29.06 -26.14
C SER A 564 2.31 -27.78 -26.12
N HIS A 565 2.53 -26.90 -25.16
CA HIS A 565 1.79 -25.66 -24.99
C HIS A 565 2.76 -24.50 -24.73
N GLU A 566 2.34 -23.28 -25.01
CA GLU A 566 3.12 -22.08 -24.73
C GLU A 566 2.61 -21.31 -23.50
N ASP A 567 1.43 -21.64 -23.00
CA ASP A 567 0.74 -20.97 -21.88
C ASP A 567 0.06 -22.01 -20.95
N ASP A 568 -0.60 -21.56 -19.90
CA ASP A 568 -1.26 -22.39 -18.88
C ASP A 568 -2.12 -23.53 -19.47
N VAL A 569 -1.87 -24.77 -19.04
CA VAL A 569 -2.74 -25.90 -19.39
C VAL A 569 -4.01 -25.81 -18.55
N THR A 570 -5.13 -25.48 -19.17
CA THR A 570 -6.39 -25.22 -18.47
C THR A 570 -7.23 -26.48 -18.24
N CYS A 571 -7.10 -27.48 -19.11
CA CYS A 571 -7.86 -28.72 -19.01
C CYS A 571 -7.14 -29.91 -19.64
N ILE A 572 -7.39 -31.09 -19.08
CA ILE A 572 -6.85 -32.38 -19.54
C ILE A 572 -7.98 -33.39 -19.49
N GLN A 573 -8.09 -34.21 -20.54
CA GLN A 573 -9.06 -35.30 -20.58
C GLN A 573 -8.55 -36.51 -21.36
N PHE A 574 -8.49 -37.66 -20.69
CA PHE A 574 -8.25 -38.94 -21.36
C PHE A 574 -9.49 -39.38 -22.14
N HIS A 575 -9.26 -40.10 -23.24
CA HIS A 575 -10.34 -40.73 -23.97
C HIS A 575 -11.04 -41.78 -23.07
N PRO A 576 -12.39 -41.79 -22.98
CA PRO A 576 -13.11 -42.61 -22.01
C PRO A 576 -12.97 -44.12 -22.21
N ARG A 577 -12.49 -44.59 -23.37
CA ARG A 577 -12.32 -46.01 -23.68
C ARG A 577 -10.92 -46.42 -24.13
N ASP A 578 -10.19 -45.49 -24.74
CA ASP A 578 -8.83 -45.75 -25.20
C ASP A 578 -7.85 -45.17 -24.17
N PRO A 579 -7.17 -46.02 -23.39
CA PRO A 579 -6.26 -45.55 -22.34
C PRO A 579 -5.00 -44.87 -22.88
N ASN A 580 -4.77 -44.91 -24.20
CA ASN A 580 -3.61 -44.31 -24.85
C ASN A 580 -3.90 -42.95 -25.49
N VAL A 581 -5.15 -42.49 -25.53
CA VAL A 581 -5.50 -41.21 -26.15
C VAL A 581 -5.78 -40.16 -25.08
N LEU A 582 -5.14 -38.99 -25.23
CA LEU A 582 -5.23 -37.86 -24.30
C LEU A 582 -5.48 -36.57 -25.08
N ALA A 583 -6.39 -35.71 -24.61
CA ALA A 583 -6.51 -34.34 -25.07
C ALA A 583 -6.09 -33.35 -23.96
N SER A 584 -5.37 -32.30 -24.32
CA SER A 584 -5.08 -31.15 -23.46
C SER A 584 -5.49 -29.85 -24.14
N GLY A 585 -5.93 -28.88 -23.33
CA GLY A 585 -6.29 -27.53 -23.76
C GLY A 585 -5.54 -26.50 -22.95
N SER A 586 -5.26 -25.35 -23.55
CA SER A 586 -4.45 -24.29 -22.97
C SER A 586 -5.01 -22.89 -23.27
N THR A 587 -4.49 -21.91 -22.53
CA THR A 587 -4.72 -20.48 -22.75
C THR A 587 -4.14 -20.00 -24.09
N ASP A 588 -3.17 -20.72 -24.65
CA ASP A 588 -2.64 -20.46 -26.00
C ASP A 588 -3.66 -20.69 -27.14
N GLY A 589 -4.85 -21.21 -26.82
CA GLY A 589 -5.92 -21.49 -27.77
C GLY A 589 -5.71 -22.76 -28.58
N LEU A 590 -4.82 -23.66 -28.13
CA LEU A 590 -4.60 -24.96 -28.75
C LEU A 590 -5.27 -26.08 -27.96
N ILE A 591 -5.81 -27.04 -28.71
CA ILE A 591 -6.19 -28.37 -28.23
C ILE A 591 -5.24 -29.36 -28.89
N ASN A 592 -4.44 -30.04 -28.08
CA ASN A 592 -3.53 -31.08 -28.55
C ASN A 592 -4.07 -32.46 -28.20
N VAL A 593 -4.06 -33.36 -29.17
CA VAL A 593 -4.46 -34.75 -28.97
C VAL A 593 -3.25 -35.65 -29.16
N PHE A 594 -3.01 -36.50 -28.16
CA PHE A 594 -1.83 -37.35 -28.07
C PHE A 594 -2.19 -38.83 -28.03
N ASN A 595 -1.39 -39.65 -28.71
CA ASN A 595 -1.25 -41.07 -28.48
C ASN A 595 -0.07 -41.34 -27.53
N ILE A 596 -0.37 -41.46 -26.24
CA ILE A 596 0.62 -41.64 -25.17
C ILE A 596 1.26 -43.04 -25.14
N SER A 597 0.96 -43.92 -26.10
CA SER A 597 1.68 -45.19 -26.27
C SER A 597 3.05 -45.01 -26.94
N GLN A 598 3.28 -43.86 -27.56
CA GLN A 598 4.56 -43.51 -28.20
C GLN A 598 5.59 -43.05 -27.16
N SER A 599 6.87 -43.20 -27.50
CA SER A 599 7.97 -42.95 -26.55
C SER A 599 8.45 -41.51 -26.46
N THR A 600 8.11 -40.66 -27.44
CA THR A 600 8.52 -39.25 -27.50
C THR A 600 7.31 -38.35 -27.69
N GLU A 601 7.41 -37.10 -27.24
CA GLU A 601 6.35 -36.09 -27.38
C GLU A 601 5.98 -35.84 -28.85
N SER A 602 6.99 -35.68 -29.72
CA SER A 602 6.76 -35.41 -31.15
C SER A 602 6.08 -36.58 -31.87
N ASP A 603 6.33 -37.82 -31.45
CA ASP A 603 5.65 -39.00 -32.01
C ASP A 603 4.26 -39.20 -31.38
N ALA A 604 4.09 -38.74 -30.14
CA ALA A 604 2.84 -38.86 -29.41
C ALA A 604 1.80 -37.85 -29.88
N LEU A 605 2.18 -36.64 -30.28
CA LEU A 605 1.24 -35.62 -30.79
C LEU A 605 0.63 -36.09 -32.11
N ASP A 606 -0.65 -36.43 -32.09
CA ASP A 606 -1.37 -36.97 -33.24
C ASP A 606 -1.91 -35.82 -34.11
N TYR A 607 -2.58 -34.85 -33.48
CA TYR A 607 -3.04 -33.64 -34.14
C TYR A 607 -3.26 -32.48 -33.16
N CYS A 608 -3.31 -31.27 -33.71
CA CYS A 608 -3.54 -30.02 -32.99
C CYS A 608 -4.72 -29.27 -33.63
N LEU A 609 -5.60 -28.74 -32.80
CA LEU A 609 -6.72 -27.89 -33.21
C LEU A 609 -6.52 -26.48 -32.62
N ASN A 610 -6.64 -25.45 -33.44
CA ASN A 610 -6.57 -24.06 -32.99
C ASN A 610 -8.00 -23.51 -32.82
N THR A 611 -8.33 -23.06 -31.62
CA THR A 611 -9.63 -22.46 -31.27
C THR A 611 -9.64 -20.94 -31.39
N GLU A 612 -8.46 -20.32 -31.62
CA GLU A 612 -8.19 -18.87 -31.61
C GLU A 612 -8.49 -18.16 -30.27
N LYS A 613 -8.91 -18.92 -29.25
CA LYS A 613 -9.39 -18.43 -27.94
C LYS A 613 -9.02 -19.42 -26.84
N THR A 614 -8.71 -18.94 -25.64
CA THR A 614 -8.40 -19.75 -24.46
C THR A 614 -9.36 -20.93 -24.34
N VAL A 615 -8.83 -22.15 -24.34
CA VAL A 615 -9.61 -23.36 -24.09
C VAL A 615 -9.89 -23.44 -22.60
N GLN A 616 -11.12 -23.68 -22.18
CA GLN A 616 -11.48 -23.82 -20.75
C GLN A 616 -11.80 -25.26 -20.37
N LYS A 617 -12.54 -25.98 -21.23
CA LYS A 617 -12.91 -27.39 -21.00
C LYS A 617 -12.94 -28.15 -22.32
N ILE A 618 -12.57 -29.42 -22.26
CA ILE A 618 -12.68 -30.38 -23.36
C ILE A 618 -13.59 -31.53 -22.91
N ASN A 619 -14.37 -32.08 -23.86
CA ASN A 619 -15.20 -33.26 -23.68
C ASN A 619 -15.13 -34.21 -24.90
N TRP A 620 -14.88 -35.49 -24.66
CA TRP A 620 -15.00 -36.55 -25.67
C TRP A 620 -16.46 -37.02 -25.84
N HIS A 621 -16.88 -37.23 -27.09
CA HIS A 621 -18.21 -37.72 -27.46
C HIS A 621 -18.12 -38.79 -28.55
N GLN A 622 -19.10 -39.69 -28.61
CA GLN A 622 -19.16 -40.73 -29.65
C GLN A 622 -20.32 -40.52 -30.61
N ARG A 623 -20.09 -40.76 -31.90
CA ARG A 623 -21.16 -40.72 -32.91
C ARG A 623 -21.93 -42.03 -32.99
N GLU A 624 -23.19 -41.95 -33.41
CA GLU A 624 -24.02 -43.12 -33.70
C GLU A 624 -23.41 -44.00 -34.80
N LYS A 625 -22.82 -43.38 -35.84
CA LYS A 625 -22.28 -44.04 -37.04
C LYS A 625 -20.81 -44.49 -36.94
N GLY A 626 -20.18 -44.36 -35.77
CA GLY A 626 -18.73 -44.53 -35.60
C GLY A 626 -17.99 -43.19 -35.69
N GLY A 627 -16.82 -43.11 -35.04
CA GLY A 627 -16.02 -41.90 -34.91
C GLY A 627 -16.25 -41.14 -33.61
N ASP A 628 -15.18 -40.56 -33.08
CA ASP A 628 -15.19 -39.73 -31.88
C ASP A 628 -15.25 -38.24 -32.24
N LEU A 629 -15.83 -37.45 -31.35
CA LEU A 629 -15.91 -35.99 -31.45
C LEU A 629 -15.27 -35.38 -30.21
N VAL A 630 -14.65 -34.23 -30.39
CA VAL A 630 -14.12 -33.42 -29.30
C VAL A 630 -14.93 -32.15 -29.25
N SER A 631 -15.54 -31.85 -28.11
CA SER A 631 -16.11 -30.52 -27.88
C SER A 631 -15.23 -29.69 -26.96
N SER A 632 -15.29 -28.38 -27.14
CA SER A 632 -14.53 -27.40 -26.36
C SER A 632 -15.42 -26.26 -25.92
N ILE A 633 -15.25 -25.82 -24.68
CA ILE A 633 -15.79 -24.57 -24.16
C ILE A 633 -14.62 -23.62 -23.96
N MET A 634 -14.74 -22.40 -24.47
CA MET A 634 -13.71 -21.37 -24.37
C MET A 634 -14.04 -20.36 -23.27
N ASP A 635 -13.05 -19.57 -22.84
CA ASP A 635 -13.21 -18.52 -21.83
C ASP A 635 -14.27 -17.46 -22.20
N THR A 636 -14.46 -17.22 -23.50
CA THR A 636 -15.51 -16.38 -24.07
C THR A 636 -16.91 -17.00 -23.97
N ASN A 637 -17.05 -18.22 -23.42
CA ASN A 637 -18.27 -19.03 -23.36
C ASN A 637 -18.79 -19.48 -24.72
N ASP A 638 -17.93 -19.53 -25.72
CA ASP A 638 -18.22 -20.16 -26.99
C ASP A 638 -18.11 -21.69 -26.86
N PHE A 639 -18.85 -22.41 -27.70
CA PHE A 639 -18.88 -23.87 -27.70
C PHE A 639 -18.62 -24.43 -29.09
N HIS A 640 -17.54 -25.18 -29.26
CA HIS A 640 -17.14 -25.77 -30.54
C HIS A 640 -17.18 -27.29 -30.47
N ILE A 641 -17.54 -27.93 -31.60
CA ILE A 641 -17.51 -29.38 -31.78
C ILE A 641 -16.63 -29.70 -32.99
N TYR A 642 -15.67 -30.59 -32.80
CA TYR A 642 -14.67 -31.02 -33.77
C TYR A 642 -14.82 -32.50 -34.09
N SER A 643 -14.56 -32.87 -35.35
CA SER A 643 -14.37 -34.26 -35.77
C SER A 643 -12.99 -34.73 -35.33
N ALA A 644 -12.88 -35.81 -34.57
CA ALA A 644 -11.58 -36.41 -34.24
C ALA A 644 -11.00 -37.23 -35.40
N GLU A 645 -11.81 -37.57 -36.41
CA GLU A 645 -11.36 -38.29 -37.61
C GLU A 645 -10.77 -37.33 -38.66
N ASP A 646 -11.43 -36.19 -38.86
CA ASP A 646 -11.07 -35.23 -39.91
C ASP A 646 -10.25 -34.05 -39.37
N ASN A 647 -10.10 -33.94 -38.05
CA ASN A 647 -9.40 -32.85 -37.35
C ASN A 647 -9.92 -31.46 -37.73
N GLN A 648 -11.23 -31.34 -37.94
CA GLN A 648 -11.90 -30.12 -38.40
C GLN A 648 -13.07 -29.73 -37.50
N LEU A 649 -13.31 -28.42 -37.41
CA LEU A 649 -14.49 -27.86 -36.77
C LEU A 649 -15.74 -28.29 -37.55
N LEU A 650 -16.64 -29.01 -36.90
CA LEU A 650 -17.93 -29.38 -37.46
C LEU A 650 -18.95 -28.25 -37.27
N THR A 651 -19.00 -27.68 -36.07
CA THR A 651 -19.93 -26.61 -35.73
C THR A 651 -19.39 -25.80 -34.56
N GLY A 652 -19.52 -24.48 -34.62
CA GLY A 652 -19.20 -23.57 -33.53
C GLY A 652 -20.40 -22.70 -33.18
N PHE A 653 -20.61 -22.48 -31.89
CA PHE A 653 -21.68 -21.64 -31.36
C PHE A 653 -21.05 -20.51 -30.55
N SER A 654 -21.26 -19.27 -30.97
CA SER A 654 -20.83 -18.14 -30.16
C SER A 654 -21.68 -18.01 -28.90
N ARG A 655 -21.17 -17.28 -27.91
CA ARG A 655 -21.91 -16.90 -26.71
C ARG A 655 -23.29 -16.32 -27.03
N GLU A 656 -23.41 -15.49 -28.07
CA GLU A 656 -24.68 -14.92 -28.55
C GLU A 656 -25.62 -16.02 -29.04
N ASN A 657 -25.14 -16.95 -29.86
CA ASN A 657 -25.96 -18.07 -30.35
C ASN A 657 -26.47 -18.94 -29.19
N ILE A 658 -25.61 -19.24 -28.22
CA ILE A 658 -26.01 -20.01 -27.03
C ILE A 658 -27.05 -19.23 -26.22
N THR A 659 -26.88 -17.92 -26.06
CA THR A 659 -27.83 -17.04 -25.35
C THR A 659 -29.21 -17.03 -26.00
N GLU A 660 -29.26 -16.96 -27.32
CA GLU A 660 -30.51 -17.04 -28.08
C GLU A 660 -31.21 -18.38 -27.84
N ARG A 661 -30.46 -19.49 -27.85
CA ARG A 661 -31.01 -20.82 -27.57
C ARG A 661 -31.41 -20.98 -26.10
N LEU A 662 -30.77 -20.27 -25.16
CA LEU A 662 -31.26 -20.14 -23.79
C LEU A 662 -32.56 -19.31 -23.68
N LEU A 663 -33.06 -18.73 -24.79
CA LEU A 663 -34.20 -17.82 -24.85
C LEU A 663 -33.98 -16.57 -23.97
N ARG A 664 -32.77 -15.97 -24.07
CA ARG A 664 -32.35 -14.78 -23.33
C ARG A 664 -31.91 -13.66 -24.28
N ASN A 665 -32.00 -12.43 -23.78
CA ASN A 665 -31.73 -11.22 -24.57
C ASN A 665 -30.33 -10.61 -24.30
N SER A 666 -29.64 -11.04 -23.24
CA SER A 666 -28.33 -10.50 -22.83
C SER A 666 -27.28 -11.60 -22.89
N SER A 667 -26.30 -11.45 -23.78
CA SER A 667 -25.16 -12.37 -23.86
C SER A 667 -24.15 -12.13 -22.74
N ILE A 668 -24.09 -10.94 -22.15
CA ILE A 668 -23.14 -10.54 -21.08
C ILE A 668 -23.25 -11.45 -19.84
N ASP A 669 -24.40 -12.06 -19.63
CA ASP A 669 -24.68 -12.92 -18.47
C ASP A 669 -24.77 -14.41 -18.81
N CYS A 670 -24.52 -14.81 -20.06
CA CYS A 670 -24.54 -16.21 -20.48
C CYS A 670 -23.25 -16.92 -20.06
N SER A 671 -23.38 -18.10 -19.44
CA SER A 671 -22.25 -18.95 -19.07
C SER A 671 -22.45 -20.37 -19.58
N ALA A 672 -21.49 -20.85 -20.39
CA ALA A 672 -21.38 -22.24 -20.78
C ALA A 672 -20.62 -22.99 -19.67
N ILE A 673 -21.24 -24.01 -19.07
CA ILE A 673 -20.74 -24.61 -17.83
C ILE A 673 -19.99 -25.91 -18.10
N GLY A 674 -20.46 -26.72 -19.05
CA GLY A 674 -19.84 -28.01 -19.41
C GLY A 674 -20.68 -28.80 -20.40
N CYS A 675 -20.14 -29.92 -20.87
CA CYS A 675 -20.78 -30.77 -21.86
C CYS A 675 -20.77 -32.24 -21.43
N HIS A 676 -21.78 -33.02 -21.82
CA HIS A 676 -21.81 -34.47 -21.64
C HIS A 676 -22.48 -35.16 -22.82
N SER A 677 -22.35 -36.49 -22.87
CA SER A 677 -23.12 -37.36 -23.77
C SER A 677 -24.02 -38.31 -23.00
N SER A 678 -25.11 -38.73 -23.63
CA SER A 678 -26.03 -39.77 -23.13
C SER A 678 -25.82 -41.09 -23.91
N ALA A 679 -26.36 -42.22 -23.42
CA ALA A 679 -26.39 -43.53 -24.07
C ALA A 679 -26.98 -43.50 -25.48
N ALA A 680 -27.92 -42.57 -25.72
CA ALA A 680 -28.47 -42.30 -27.05
C ALA A 680 -27.52 -41.50 -27.96
N LYS A 681 -26.27 -41.27 -27.52
CA LYS A 681 -25.18 -40.58 -28.24
C LYS A 681 -25.46 -39.13 -28.64
N GLY A 682 -26.44 -38.49 -28.02
CA GLY A 682 -26.63 -37.03 -28.09
C GLY A 682 -25.54 -36.27 -27.32
N ILE A 683 -25.24 -35.05 -27.76
CA ILE A 683 -24.33 -34.11 -27.08
C ILE A 683 -25.17 -33.06 -26.38
N PHE A 684 -24.91 -32.82 -25.10
CA PHE A 684 -25.72 -31.94 -24.26
C PHE A 684 -24.84 -30.89 -23.57
N LEU A 685 -25.09 -29.63 -23.90
CA LEU A 685 -24.43 -28.47 -23.31
C LEU A 685 -25.26 -27.93 -22.15
N MET A 686 -24.68 -27.84 -20.95
CA MET A 686 -25.29 -27.12 -19.84
C MET A 686 -24.85 -25.66 -19.86
N ALA A 687 -25.82 -24.74 -19.86
CA ALA A 687 -25.55 -23.31 -19.85
C ALA A 687 -26.57 -22.56 -18.98
N GLY A 688 -26.16 -21.42 -18.42
CA GLY A 688 -26.97 -20.62 -17.50
C GLY A 688 -26.91 -19.12 -17.79
N SER A 689 -27.86 -18.35 -17.25
CA SER A 689 -27.88 -16.88 -17.35
C SER A 689 -28.26 -16.20 -16.02
N ASN A 690 -27.62 -15.06 -15.72
CA ASN A 690 -27.68 -14.38 -14.41
C ASN A 690 -28.69 -13.21 -14.28
N TYR A 691 -29.59 -12.94 -15.24
CA TYR A 691 -30.47 -11.75 -15.20
C TYR A 691 -31.91 -11.99 -14.68
N HIS A 692 -32.35 -11.15 -13.72
CA HIS A 692 -33.66 -10.92 -13.05
C HIS A 692 -34.91 -11.82 -13.33
N ASN A 693 -35.55 -12.29 -12.24
CA ASN A 693 -36.89 -12.92 -12.13
C ASN A 693 -37.22 -14.12 -13.03
N GLY A 694 -36.21 -14.72 -13.66
CA GLY A 694 -36.32 -15.99 -14.37
C GLY A 694 -35.04 -16.80 -14.21
N GLU A 695 -35.02 -17.67 -13.21
CA GLU A 695 -34.03 -18.73 -13.06
C GLU A 695 -33.90 -19.48 -14.39
N CYS A 696 -32.68 -19.60 -14.91
CA CYS A 696 -32.49 -20.33 -16.15
C CYS A 696 -31.10 -20.93 -16.21
N LEU A 697 -30.98 -22.08 -15.56
CA LEU A 697 -30.01 -23.11 -15.90
C LEU A 697 -30.72 -24.09 -16.85
N ARG A 698 -30.10 -24.41 -17.99
CA ARG A 698 -30.69 -25.28 -19.02
C ARG A 698 -29.68 -26.27 -19.56
N ILE A 699 -30.22 -27.35 -20.10
CA ILE A 699 -29.50 -28.22 -21.04
C ILE A 699 -29.99 -27.92 -22.45
N LEU A 700 -29.02 -27.74 -23.35
CA LEU A 700 -29.20 -27.63 -24.78
C LEU A 700 -28.71 -28.93 -25.43
N GLU A 701 -29.56 -29.57 -26.22
CA GLU A 701 -29.23 -30.75 -27.01
C GLU A 701 -28.69 -30.32 -28.38
N TYR A 702 -27.56 -30.88 -28.79
CA TYR A 702 -27.02 -30.70 -30.13
C TYR A 702 -27.60 -31.77 -31.07
N SER A 703 -28.35 -31.31 -32.06
CA SER A 703 -28.88 -32.13 -33.15
C SER A 703 -28.96 -31.30 -34.43
N ASP A 704 -28.78 -31.93 -35.60
CA ASP A 704 -28.89 -31.26 -36.91
C ASP A 704 -28.04 -29.97 -37.05
N GLN A 705 -26.84 -29.96 -36.46
CA GLN A 705 -25.92 -28.80 -36.44
C GLN A 705 -26.46 -27.56 -35.69
N GLU A 706 -27.50 -27.71 -34.88
CA GLU A 706 -28.03 -26.65 -34.03
C GLU A 706 -28.10 -27.07 -32.55
N LEU A 707 -28.23 -26.09 -31.66
CA LEU A 707 -28.54 -26.30 -30.25
C LEU A 707 -30.03 -26.08 -29.99
N HIS A 708 -30.66 -27.07 -29.37
CA HIS A 708 -32.09 -27.07 -29.05
C HIS A 708 -32.32 -27.15 -27.54
N PRO A 709 -33.18 -26.29 -26.96
CA PRO A 709 -33.50 -26.36 -25.53
C PRO A 709 -34.17 -27.68 -25.19
N ARG A 710 -33.57 -28.43 -24.25
CA ARG A 710 -34.04 -29.77 -23.87
C ARG A 710 -34.72 -29.79 -22.51
N ALA A 711 -34.07 -29.19 -21.50
CA ALA A 711 -34.53 -29.23 -20.11
C ALA A 711 -34.19 -27.94 -19.35
N ASN A 712 -35.08 -27.56 -18.42
CA ASN A 712 -34.93 -26.40 -17.54
C ASN A 712 -34.75 -26.84 -16.08
N PHE A 713 -33.80 -26.22 -15.38
CA PHE A 713 -33.50 -26.49 -13.97
C PHE A 713 -34.12 -25.38 -13.12
N ILE A 714 -35.30 -25.66 -12.56
CA ILE A 714 -36.13 -24.68 -11.86
C ILE A 714 -35.75 -24.64 -10.37
N GLY A 715 -35.67 -23.44 -9.77
CA GLY A 715 -35.29 -23.22 -8.38
C GLY A 715 -33.78 -23.03 -8.16
N ASN A 716 -33.01 -22.82 -9.23
CA ASN A 716 -31.59 -22.51 -9.14
C ASN A 716 -31.38 -21.01 -8.90
N HIS A 717 -30.96 -20.66 -7.68
CA HIS A 717 -30.62 -19.27 -7.30
C HIS A 717 -29.12 -18.99 -7.23
N GLN A 718 -28.28 -19.89 -7.77
CA GLN A 718 -26.81 -19.79 -7.68
C GLN A 718 -26.17 -19.70 -9.06
N ILE A 719 -25.04 -18.99 -9.14
CA ILE A 719 -24.15 -19.04 -10.30
C ILE A 719 -23.46 -20.40 -10.29
N VAL A 720 -23.76 -21.25 -11.27
CA VAL A 720 -23.19 -22.59 -11.38
C VAL A 720 -21.85 -22.51 -12.12
N ARG A 721 -20.80 -23.11 -11.54
CA ARG A 721 -19.44 -23.14 -12.12
C ARG A 721 -19.01 -24.53 -12.58
N SER A 722 -19.65 -25.57 -12.05
CA SER A 722 -19.36 -26.95 -12.41
C SER A 722 -20.63 -27.79 -12.40
N TYR A 723 -20.68 -28.81 -13.25
CA TYR A 723 -21.66 -29.87 -13.13
C TYR A 723 -21.09 -31.22 -13.54
N ILE A 724 -21.78 -32.28 -13.11
CA ILE A 724 -21.56 -33.67 -13.48
C ILE A 724 -22.92 -34.25 -13.87
N TYR A 725 -22.93 -35.09 -14.90
CA TYR A 725 -24.07 -35.95 -15.25
C TYR A 725 -23.71 -37.39 -14.94
N GLU A 726 -24.55 -38.06 -14.16
CA GLU A 726 -24.48 -39.49 -13.90
C GLU A 726 -25.60 -40.20 -14.67
N GLU A 727 -25.18 -41.02 -15.62
CA GLU A 727 -26.07 -41.63 -16.61
C GLU A 727 -26.97 -42.72 -15.99
N ASN A 728 -26.46 -43.52 -15.05
CA ASN A 728 -27.19 -44.67 -14.51
C ASN A 728 -28.46 -44.26 -13.75
N ASP A 729 -28.42 -43.12 -13.09
CA ASP A 729 -29.50 -42.59 -12.24
C ASP A 729 -30.23 -41.39 -12.87
N ASP A 730 -29.87 -41.02 -14.12
CA ASP A 730 -30.30 -39.79 -14.81
C ASP A 730 -30.23 -38.55 -13.88
N LEU A 731 -29.08 -38.40 -13.24
CA LEU A 731 -28.85 -37.46 -12.15
C LEU A 731 -27.88 -36.37 -12.58
N TYR A 732 -28.26 -35.11 -12.38
CA TYR A 732 -27.36 -33.98 -12.54
C TYR A 732 -26.93 -33.45 -11.18
N VAL A 733 -25.63 -33.17 -11.05
CA VAL A 733 -25.04 -32.57 -9.86
C VAL A 733 -24.42 -31.25 -10.26
N THR A 734 -24.82 -30.14 -9.64
CA THR A 734 -24.27 -28.80 -9.93
C THR A 734 -23.64 -28.17 -8.70
N GLY A 735 -22.49 -27.52 -8.88
CA GLY A 735 -21.79 -26.74 -7.85
C GLY A 735 -21.80 -25.26 -8.19
N GLY A 736 -22.25 -24.41 -7.27
CA GLY A 736 -22.24 -22.96 -7.46
C GLY A 736 -21.19 -22.21 -6.64
N GLU A 737 -20.98 -20.93 -6.97
CA GLU A 737 -19.97 -20.05 -6.34
C GLU A 737 -20.08 -19.93 -4.82
N ASN A 738 -21.29 -20.11 -4.28
CA ASN A 738 -21.55 -20.03 -2.85
C ASN A 738 -21.23 -21.35 -2.11
N GLY A 739 -20.58 -22.31 -2.77
CA GLY A 739 -20.22 -23.61 -2.20
C GLY A 739 -21.39 -24.58 -2.05
N ILE A 740 -22.55 -24.29 -2.66
CA ILE A 740 -23.75 -25.12 -2.56
C ILE A 740 -23.75 -26.16 -3.69
N ILE A 741 -23.82 -27.43 -3.31
CA ILE A 741 -24.04 -28.55 -4.23
C ILE A 741 -25.54 -28.81 -4.35
N SER A 742 -26.05 -28.93 -5.58
CA SER A 742 -27.44 -29.22 -5.88
C SER A 742 -27.56 -30.50 -6.70
N LEU A 743 -28.55 -31.32 -6.36
CA LEU A 743 -28.89 -32.58 -7.04
C LEU A 743 -30.22 -32.40 -7.77
N TRP A 744 -30.27 -32.86 -9.02
CA TRP A 744 -31.40 -32.68 -9.93
C TRP A 744 -31.75 -33.99 -10.60
N ASN A 745 -33.03 -34.35 -10.60
CA ASN A 745 -33.54 -35.55 -11.27
C ASN A 745 -34.74 -35.20 -12.17
N GLN A 746 -35.01 -36.06 -13.15
CA GLN A 746 -36.24 -35.97 -13.92
C GLN A 746 -37.41 -36.58 -13.14
N GLN A 747 -38.51 -35.85 -12.97
CA GLN A 747 -39.78 -36.46 -12.60
C GLN A 747 -40.45 -37.03 -13.86
N GLN A 748 -40.85 -38.31 -13.82
CA GLN A 748 -41.67 -38.91 -14.88
C GLN A 748 -43.01 -38.16 -15.00
N THR A 749 -43.10 -37.26 -15.97
CA THR A 749 -44.36 -36.64 -16.38
C THR A 749 -44.80 -37.26 -17.70
N LYS A 750 -46.07 -37.67 -17.78
CA LYS A 750 -46.66 -38.27 -18.97
C LYS A 750 -46.83 -37.21 -20.07
N THR A 751 -46.07 -37.38 -21.16
CA THR A 751 -46.26 -36.92 -22.55
C THR A 751 -47.07 -35.66 -22.82
N ASP A 752 -46.41 -34.59 -23.29
CA ASP A 752 -46.49 -34.11 -24.70
C ASP A 752 -45.56 -32.88 -24.94
N GLU A 753 -44.61 -33.06 -25.86
CA GLU A 753 -43.78 -32.09 -26.63
C GLU A 753 -43.50 -30.65 -26.12
N LYS A 754 -43.19 -30.45 -24.83
CA LYS A 754 -42.58 -29.21 -24.33
C LYS A 754 -41.41 -29.49 -23.39
N CYS A 755 -40.40 -28.62 -23.44
CA CYS A 755 -39.17 -28.62 -22.60
C CYS A 755 -39.49 -29.09 -21.18
N THR A 756 -38.87 -30.19 -20.74
CA THR A 756 -39.20 -30.83 -19.45
C THR A 756 -38.63 -30.03 -18.28
N ALA A 757 -39.37 -30.00 -17.17
CA ALA A 757 -38.92 -29.38 -15.92
C ALA A 757 -38.10 -30.38 -15.09
N VAL A 758 -36.90 -29.97 -14.70
CA VAL A 758 -36.04 -30.70 -13.76
C VAL A 758 -36.09 -29.97 -12.41
N GLU A 759 -36.52 -30.67 -11.36
CA GLU A 759 -36.71 -30.09 -10.03
C GLU A 759 -35.54 -30.40 -9.10
N ARG A 760 -35.24 -29.46 -8.21
CA ARG A 760 -34.20 -29.61 -7.19
C ARG A 760 -34.71 -30.48 -6.04
N HIS A 761 -34.01 -31.57 -5.73
CA HIS A 761 -34.21 -32.25 -4.45
C HIS A 761 -33.45 -31.53 -3.33
N LYS A 762 -34.14 -31.25 -2.21
CA LYS A 762 -33.49 -30.74 -0.99
C LYS A 762 -32.81 -31.89 -0.24
N SER A 763 -31.53 -32.08 -0.50
CA SER A 763 -30.61 -32.72 0.45
C SER A 763 -29.66 -31.65 0.98
N HIS A 764 -29.81 -31.28 2.25
CA HIS A 764 -28.84 -30.42 2.93
C HIS A 764 -27.71 -31.28 3.45
N HIS A 765 -26.62 -31.36 2.68
CA HIS A 765 -25.33 -31.73 3.24
C HIS A 765 -24.55 -30.44 3.45
N ASN A 766 -24.52 -29.97 4.70
CA ASN A 766 -23.49 -29.04 5.13
C ASN A 766 -22.16 -29.79 5.02
N VAL A 767 -21.47 -29.62 3.91
CA VAL A 767 -20.08 -30.06 3.79
C VAL A 767 -19.30 -29.18 4.77
N LYS A 768 -18.97 -29.73 5.93
CA LYS A 768 -17.96 -29.11 6.78
C LYS A 768 -16.65 -29.15 6.00
N PRO A 769 -15.90 -28.04 5.89
CA PRO A 769 -14.54 -28.10 5.37
C PRO A 769 -13.76 -29.09 6.24
N TYR A 770 -13.09 -30.05 5.60
CA TYR A 770 -12.12 -30.94 6.25
C TYR A 770 -10.77 -30.24 6.34
#